data_AF-A0A3R6EYA3-F1
#
_entry.id   AF-A0A3R6EYA3-F1
#
_cell.length_a   1.000
_cell.length_b   1.000
_cell.length_c   1.000
_cell.angle_alpha   90.00
_cell.angle_beta   90.00
_cell.angle_gamma   90.00
#
_symmetry.space_group_name_H-M   'P 1'
#
loop_
_entity.id
_entity.type
_entity.pdbx_description
1 polymer ?
#
loop_
_entity_poly.entity_id
_entity_poly.type
_entity_poly.pdbx_seq_one_letter_code
_entity_poly.pdbx_strand_id
1 'polypeptide(L)'
;MALMSSLNCQAQLLPTPTQEAKPGVRWWWMGSAVDKENLKWNLDEYAKAGIGAVEITPLYGVQGNDKNDIPYLSPKWMDMLKFVEKENKQVGIETDMATGTGWPFGGPWVPISEAACKAVFVDTIVDVKQKLMEIEFNVPLKERAFAKLKVIKAFPMEGEKYKKRVIALYESRTRQKVKRAAPGGEGYVIDHFDSTAVANYLQHIDSAFVASKTPYPHTFFNDSYEVYGANWTPNLLTEFEKYHGYKLQDKFPEFLDGDAVVVSDYRETLGDMLLHNFTEQWTKWANKRGAITRNQAHGSPANLIDCYAAVDIPEIEGFGLTDFGIKGLRKDPGKTRPNFSDLSMLKYAPSAAHITGKKYTSSETFTWLTEHFRTSLSQMKPDMDLMFCAGVNHMFFHGTAYSPKNDTWPGWKFYASVDMSPTNSIWRDAPELMKYITNCQTYLQWGQPDNDFLVYLPVRDMWRKDTKNWLMQFDIHSMAKKAPEFIKVILDIDKAGFDCDYISDKYLRTCTFKNGMIETAAGTRYKGIIIPGNNIMPSDVIEHISELKSQGAKIIKGDNIKAMEQAAKPELMRKTLGLKMIRRANSIGHHYFIANLTSKDIASSVALAVNEKHGIWYNPMTGEYHEATIGDKGIQLNLKSGESRILITSNKPVNEWKLGPKVKVGGKEAIAAADSKTIDLTENAWKLSFIEDAPKVDETFNLKGVKSWEGLSDKAKVMMGTGVYETTIKLSKDDAKKQWAIDLGDVRESARVYINNKYVGCAWAVPYILNCKDALNKGKNTLRIKVTNLPANRIAELDRQGVKWRKMKEINVVDINYKKTTYENWTPVPSGLNSTVKLVEIK
;
A
#
# COMPACT_ATOMS: atom_id res chain seq x y z
N MET A 1 -23.09 -2.15 35.19
CA MET A 1 -23.99 -0.98 35.35
C MET A 1 -24.22 -0.39 33.99
N ALA A 2 -25.49 -0.34 33.57
CA ALA A 2 -25.93 0.27 32.32
C ALA A 2 -25.85 1.79 32.40
N LEU A 3 -25.36 2.44 31.34
CA LEU A 3 -25.65 3.84 30.99
C LEU A 3 -25.57 3.91 29.45
N MET A 4 -26.72 3.68 28.82
CA MET A 4 -27.59 4.73 28.26
C MET A 4 -27.03 5.34 26.97
N SER A 5 -27.54 4.76 25.89
CA SER A 5 -27.83 5.38 24.61
C SER A 5 -28.25 6.85 24.73
N SER A 6 -27.34 7.77 24.43
CA SER A 6 -27.70 9.07 23.88
C SER A 6 -27.67 8.97 22.35
N LEU A 7 -28.82 8.66 21.76
CA LEU A 7 -29.10 8.94 20.35
C LEU A 7 -29.07 10.47 20.18
N ASN A 8 -27.87 11.04 20.06
CA ASN A 8 -27.73 12.35 19.46
C ASN A 8 -28.13 12.19 17.99
N CYS A 9 -29.31 12.67 17.64
CA CYS A 9 -29.69 12.97 16.27
C CYS A 9 -28.78 14.10 15.77
N GLN A 10 -27.50 13.79 15.54
CA GLN A 10 -26.65 14.65 14.72
C GLN A 10 -27.26 14.64 13.33
N ALA A 11 -27.65 15.81 12.85
CA ALA A 11 -28.00 16.02 11.47
C ALA A 11 -26.86 15.45 10.59
N GLN A 12 -27.12 14.36 9.87
CA GLN A 12 -26.09 13.63 9.13
C GLN A 12 -25.68 14.41 7.88
N LEU A 13 -24.42 14.84 7.88
CA LEU A 13 -23.75 15.54 6.78
C LEU A 13 -22.92 14.54 5.95
N LEU A 14 -22.65 14.88 4.69
CA LEU A 14 -21.59 14.20 3.93
C LEU A 14 -20.25 14.30 4.67
N PRO A 15 -19.36 13.30 4.55
CA PRO A 15 -18.08 13.32 5.25
C PRO A 15 -17.21 14.48 4.77
N THR A 16 -16.53 15.12 5.70
CA THR A 16 -15.51 16.13 5.42
C THR A 16 -14.12 15.53 5.64
N PRO A 17 -13.09 15.96 4.89
CA PRO A 17 -11.73 15.46 5.09
C PRO A 17 -11.26 15.60 6.54
N THR A 18 -10.73 14.49 7.09
CA THR A 18 -10.05 14.47 8.39
C THR A 18 -8.52 14.51 8.19
N GLN A 19 -7.75 14.53 9.27
CA GLN A 19 -6.30 14.47 9.19
C GLN A 19 -5.84 13.14 8.58
N GLU A 20 -6.44 12.02 8.99
CA GLU A 20 -6.15 10.66 8.52
C GLU A 20 -6.62 10.41 7.09
N ALA A 21 -7.48 11.28 6.54
CA ALA A 21 -7.84 11.26 5.13
C ALA A 21 -6.71 11.76 4.24
N LYS A 22 -5.71 12.49 4.75
CA LYS A 22 -4.54 12.87 3.95
C LYS A 22 -3.56 11.68 3.82
N PRO A 23 -2.78 11.58 2.72
CA PRO A 23 -1.75 10.54 2.59
C PRO A 23 -0.57 10.77 3.54
N GLY A 24 0.03 9.69 4.02
CA GLY A 24 1.32 9.68 4.71
C GLY A 24 2.49 9.44 3.76
N VAL A 25 3.71 9.63 4.26
CA VAL A 25 4.95 9.29 3.56
C VAL A 25 5.96 8.64 4.49
N ARG A 26 6.61 7.57 4.04
CA ARG A 26 7.77 7.02 4.72
C ARG A 26 8.98 7.93 4.52
N TRP A 27 9.53 8.42 5.62
CA TRP A 27 10.56 9.44 5.67
C TRP A 27 11.91 8.87 6.10
N TRP A 28 12.79 8.67 5.12
CA TRP A 28 14.08 8.00 5.31
C TRP A 28 15.11 8.93 5.93
N TRP A 29 15.54 8.63 7.15
CA TRP A 29 16.55 9.40 7.89
C TRP A 29 17.93 8.77 7.71
N MET A 30 18.64 9.17 6.66
CA MET A 30 19.98 8.67 6.35
C MET A 30 20.99 9.08 7.43
N GLY A 31 21.57 8.11 8.13
CA GLY A 31 22.50 8.32 9.24
C GLY A 31 21.85 8.95 10.47
N SER A 32 20.52 9.13 10.43
CA SER A 32 19.80 10.13 11.23
C SER A 32 20.49 11.49 11.24
N ALA A 33 21.23 11.85 10.19
CA ALA A 33 22.05 13.06 10.12
C ALA A 33 21.20 14.29 9.81
N VAL A 34 20.24 14.56 10.69
CA VAL A 34 19.23 15.61 10.57
C VAL A 34 19.57 16.81 11.46
N ASP A 35 19.04 17.97 11.11
CA ASP A 35 19.12 19.19 11.90
C ASP A 35 17.79 19.95 11.90
N LYS A 36 17.57 20.80 12.91
CA LYS A 36 16.28 21.49 13.11
C LYS A 36 15.87 22.40 11.95
N GLU A 37 16.82 23.05 11.29
CA GLU A 37 16.53 23.98 10.19
C GLU A 37 15.98 23.21 8.97
N ASN A 38 16.69 22.16 8.56
CA ASN A 38 16.32 21.36 7.42
C ASN A 38 15.13 20.45 7.72
N LEU A 39 14.97 19.96 8.96
CA LEU A 39 13.75 19.28 9.39
C LEU A 39 12.54 20.19 9.19
N LYS A 40 12.61 21.43 9.70
CA LYS A 40 11.53 22.40 9.52
C LYS A 40 11.22 22.65 8.04
N TRP A 41 12.24 22.87 7.21
CA TRP A 41 12.02 23.08 5.79
C TRP A 41 11.33 21.88 5.12
N ASN A 42 11.78 20.65 5.38
CA ASN A 42 11.16 19.44 4.82
C ASN A 42 9.68 19.33 5.26
N LEU A 43 9.39 19.51 6.55
CA LEU A 43 8.02 19.47 7.07
C LEU A 43 7.11 20.55 6.47
N ASP A 44 7.62 21.77 6.30
CA ASP A 44 6.89 22.85 5.65
C ASP A 44 6.59 22.52 4.17
N GLU A 45 7.51 21.88 3.45
CA GLU A 45 7.28 21.42 2.06
C GLU A 45 6.30 20.25 1.97
N TYR A 46 6.36 19.29 2.90
CA TYR A 46 5.40 18.18 2.98
C TYR A 46 3.99 18.69 3.29
N ALA A 47 3.87 19.63 4.24
CA ALA A 47 2.58 20.24 4.60
C ALA A 47 1.98 21.02 3.43
N LYS A 48 2.79 21.80 2.70
CA LYS A 48 2.35 22.50 1.47
C LYS A 48 1.89 21.54 0.38
N ALA A 49 2.53 20.38 0.28
CA ALA A 49 2.13 19.34 -0.67
C ALA A 49 0.83 18.63 -0.25
N GLY A 50 0.38 18.75 0.99
CA GLY A 50 -0.82 18.09 1.50
C GLY A 50 -0.57 16.72 2.14
N ILE A 51 0.67 16.40 2.51
CA ILE A 51 1.00 15.23 3.33
C ILE A 51 0.36 15.39 4.72
N GLY A 52 -0.24 14.31 5.21
CA GLY A 52 -0.88 14.24 6.52
C GLY A 52 -0.06 13.56 7.61
N ALA A 53 0.90 12.70 7.24
CA ALA A 53 1.72 11.97 8.18
C ALA A 53 3.13 11.75 7.63
N VAL A 54 4.13 11.73 8.51
CA VAL A 54 5.49 11.30 8.19
C VAL A 54 5.86 10.12 9.06
N GLU A 55 6.31 9.03 8.45
CA GLU A 55 6.83 7.87 9.18
C GLU A 55 8.36 7.93 9.21
N ILE A 56 8.94 8.28 10.36
CA ILE A 56 10.39 8.35 10.51
C ILE A 56 10.98 6.95 10.51
N THR A 57 11.82 6.67 9.51
CA THR A 57 12.53 5.39 9.38
C THR A 57 14.04 5.63 9.29
N PRO A 58 14.77 5.50 10.42
CA PRO A 58 16.22 5.69 10.48
C PRO A 58 16.99 4.61 9.72
N LEU A 59 18.00 5.03 8.95
CA LEU A 59 18.81 4.14 8.11
C LEU A 59 20.30 4.51 8.12
N TYR A 60 21.11 3.72 7.41
CA TYR A 60 22.53 4.00 7.12
C TYR A 60 22.80 5.43 6.63
N GLY A 61 24.03 5.90 6.83
CA GLY A 61 24.44 7.28 6.54
C GLY A 61 24.76 7.62 5.08
N VAL A 62 25.24 8.86 4.94
CA VAL A 62 25.70 9.45 3.67
C VAL A 62 27.24 9.49 3.65
N GLN A 63 27.85 9.17 2.51
CA GLN A 63 29.30 9.13 2.33
C GLN A 63 29.90 10.51 2.64
N GLY A 64 30.94 10.55 3.48
CA GLY A 64 31.61 11.79 3.88
C GLY A 64 30.82 12.66 4.86
N ASN A 65 29.69 12.17 5.39
CA ASN A 65 28.83 12.89 6.33
C ASN A 65 28.86 12.32 7.76
N ASP A 66 29.75 11.37 8.05
CA ASP A 66 29.81 10.61 9.31
C ASP A 66 29.82 11.49 10.57
N LYS A 67 30.48 12.65 10.51
CA LYS A 67 30.54 13.61 11.64
C LYS A 67 29.18 14.15 12.07
N ASN A 68 28.18 14.07 11.20
CA ASN A 68 26.82 14.56 11.43
C ASN A 68 25.85 13.43 11.78
N ASP A 69 26.27 12.16 11.66
CA ASP A 69 25.44 11.00 12.02
C ASP A 69 25.01 11.09 13.49
N ILE A 70 23.76 10.72 13.76
CA ILE A 70 23.18 10.75 15.10
C ILE A 70 22.81 9.33 15.51
N PRO A 71 23.44 8.75 16.55
CA PRO A 71 23.11 7.41 16.99
C PRO A 71 21.63 7.30 17.39
N TYR A 72 20.95 6.27 16.90
CA TYR A 72 19.55 5.99 17.18
C TYR A 72 19.27 5.95 18.69
N LEU A 73 18.17 6.58 19.12
CA LEU A 73 17.74 6.73 20.52
C LEU A 73 18.73 7.43 21.46
N SER A 74 19.86 7.98 20.96
CA SER A 74 20.71 8.85 21.76
C SER A 74 19.95 10.10 22.22
N PRO A 75 20.40 10.81 23.28
CA PRO A 75 19.76 12.05 23.72
C PRO A 75 19.60 13.09 22.59
N LYS A 76 20.57 13.17 21.68
CA LYS A 76 20.49 14.06 20.51
C LYS A 76 19.42 13.60 19.52
N TRP A 77 19.30 12.29 19.28
CA TRP A 77 18.26 11.73 18.41
C TRP A 77 16.85 12.00 18.99
N MET A 78 16.67 11.78 20.29
CA MET A 78 15.40 12.06 20.98
C MET A 78 15.03 13.54 20.96
N ASP A 79 16.00 14.47 20.98
CA ASP A 79 15.76 15.92 20.80
C ASP A 79 15.29 16.25 19.36
N MET A 80 15.81 15.55 18.35
CA MET A 80 15.33 15.72 16.96
C MET A 80 13.90 15.22 16.81
N LEU A 81 13.56 14.05 17.36
CA LEU A 81 12.17 13.55 17.36
C LEU A 81 11.24 14.52 18.09
N LYS A 82 11.63 15.00 19.27
CA LYS A 82 10.85 16.00 20.03
C LYS A 82 10.61 17.29 19.25
N PHE A 83 11.61 17.73 18.48
CA PHE A 83 11.46 18.86 17.58
C PHE A 83 10.46 18.58 16.47
N VAL A 84 10.52 17.41 15.84
CA VAL A 84 9.54 17.01 14.81
C VAL A 84 8.13 16.97 15.38
N GLU A 85 7.90 16.32 16.53
CA GLU A 85 6.58 16.29 17.19
C GLU A 85 6.00 17.69 17.42
N LYS A 86 6.86 18.63 17.83
CA LYS A 86 6.48 20.03 18.06
C LYS A 86 6.13 20.75 16.76
N GLU A 87 6.93 20.60 15.71
CA GLU A 87 6.70 21.28 14.43
C GLU A 87 5.51 20.68 13.67
N ASN A 88 5.37 19.35 13.67
CA ASN A 88 4.26 18.62 13.05
C ASN A 88 2.90 19.08 13.60
N LYS A 89 2.81 19.29 14.91
CA LYS A 89 1.60 19.87 15.53
C LYS A 89 1.25 21.27 15.00
N GLN A 90 2.23 22.07 14.60
CA GLN A 90 1.99 23.42 14.06
C GLN A 90 1.50 23.38 12.60
N VAL A 91 2.01 22.45 11.80
CA VAL A 91 1.69 22.34 10.37
C VAL A 91 0.58 21.33 10.05
N GLY A 92 0.07 20.62 11.06
CA GLY A 92 -1.01 19.64 10.90
C GLY A 92 -0.54 18.39 10.16
N ILE A 93 0.59 17.82 10.63
CA ILE A 93 1.14 16.53 10.21
C ILE A 93 1.17 15.62 11.45
N GLU A 94 0.91 14.33 11.28
CA GLU A 94 1.09 13.30 12.29
C GLU A 94 2.50 12.69 12.23
N THR A 95 3.05 12.35 13.39
CA THR A 95 4.37 11.70 13.48
C THR A 95 4.17 10.21 13.68
N ASP A 96 4.57 9.42 12.69
CA ASP A 96 4.72 7.98 12.78
C ASP A 96 6.21 7.63 12.89
N MET A 97 6.53 6.44 13.38
CA MET A 97 7.92 6.00 13.50
C MET A 97 8.05 4.48 13.43
N ALA A 98 9.04 3.98 12.67
CA ALA A 98 9.45 2.58 12.78
C ALA A 98 9.87 2.26 14.23
N THR A 99 9.43 1.13 14.78
CA THR A 99 9.85 0.70 16.14
C THR A 99 11.23 0.06 16.10
N GLY A 100 12.21 0.77 15.54
CA GLY A 100 13.57 0.32 15.32
C GLY A 100 14.29 1.19 14.29
N THR A 101 15.38 0.66 13.71
CA THR A 101 16.08 1.25 12.56
C THR A 101 16.19 0.22 11.46
N GLY A 102 16.10 0.62 10.19
CA GLY A 102 16.01 -0.35 9.10
C GLY A 102 14.96 -1.41 9.42
N TRP A 103 15.29 -2.68 9.17
CA TRP A 103 14.41 -3.80 9.47
C TRP A 103 15.20 -5.13 9.47
N PRO A 104 14.72 -6.21 10.10
CA PRO A 104 13.63 -6.27 11.10
C PRO A 104 14.07 -5.70 12.46
N PHE A 105 13.20 -5.78 13.48
CA PHE A 105 13.50 -5.29 14.83
C PHE A 105 14.77 -5.92 15.40
N GLY A 106 15.67 -5.07 15.85
CA GLY A 106 16.95 -5.46 16.40
C GLY A 106 17.81 -4.26 16.76
N GLY A 107 19.01 -4.54 17.25
CA GLY A 107 19.95 -3.51 17.68
C GLY A 107 21.12 -4.09 18.47
N PRO A 108 22.15 -3.27 18.77
CA PRO A 108 23.34 -3.72 19.52
C PRO A 108 23.02 -4.17 20.94
N TRP A 109 21.90 -3.72 21.52
CA TRP A 109 21.43 -4.12 22.85
C TRP A 109 20.83 -5.53 22.89
N VAL A 110 20.56 -6.15 21.74
CA VAL A 110 20.02 -7.51 21.67
C VAL A 110 21.17 -8.51 21.89
N PRO A 111 21.22 -9.23 23.01
CA PRO A 111 22.25 -10.25 23.21
C PRO A 111 22.02 -11.44 22.27
N ILE A 112 23.09 -12.18 21.95
CA ILE A 112 22.99 -13.37 21.09
C ILE A 112 22.00 -14.42 21.63
N SER A 113 21.76 -14.46 22.95
CA SER A 113 20.76 -15.34 23.59
C SER A 113 19.31 -14.97 23.29
N GLU A 114 19.04 -13.74 22.86
CA GLU A 114 17.72 -13.23 22.48
C GLU A 114 17.61 -12.98 20.99
N ALA A 115 18.67 -13.27 20.22
CA ALA A 115 18.65 -13.16 18.77
C ALA A 115 17.78 -14.25 18.14
N ALA A 116 17.25 -13.97 16.95
CA ALA A 116 16.44 -14.90 16.15
C ALA A 116 17.04 -16.31 16.12
N CYS A 117 16.20 -17.30 16.42
CA CYS A 117 16.62 -18.64 16.77
C CYS A 117 16.37 -19.65 15.64
N LYS A 118 17.21 -20.68 15.56
CA LYS A 118 17.09 -21.76 14.57
C LYS A 118 17.41 -23.12 15.16
N ALA A 119 16.80 -24.16 14.61
CA ALA A 119 17.10 -25.54 14.95
C ALA A 119 18.22 -26.11 14.08
N VAL A 120 19.04 -26.98 14.67
CA VAL A 120 19.98 -27.85 13.97
C VAL A 120 19.72 -29.27 14.43
N PHE A 121 19.22 -30.10 13.53
CA PHE A 121 19.04 -31.53 13.78
C PHE A 121 20.25 -32.30 13.25
N VAL A 122 20.77 -33.21 14.07
CA VAL A 122 21.74 -34.23 13.64
C VAL A 122 21.04 -35.57 13.71
N ASP A 123 20.88 -36.22 12.57
CA ASP A 123 20.16 -37.47 12.40
C ASP A 123 21.14 -38.56 11.99
N THR A 124 21.21 -39.64 12.76
CA THR A 124 22.16 -40.73 12.54
C THR A 124 21.56 -42.08 12.86
N ILE A 125 22.10 -43.13 12.26
CA ILE A 125 21.72 -44.52 12.54
C ILE A 125 22.85 -45.19 13.30
N VAL A 126 22.53 -45.76 14.45
CA VAL A 126 23.52 -46.42 15.32
C VAL A 126 23.06 -47.83 15.68
N ASP A 127 24.00 -48.63 16.19
CA ASP A 127 23.67 -49.92 16.79
C ASP A 127 22.87 -49.73 18.08
N VAL A 128 21.91 -50.62 18.35
CA VAL A 128 21.10 -50.59 19.58
C VAL A 128 21.94 -50.58 20.85
N LYS A 129 23.11 -51.23 20.84
CA LYS A 129 24.05 -51.31 21.97
C LYS A 129 24.84 -50.03 22.21
N GLN A 130 24.93 -49.12 21.24
CA GLN A 130 25.67 -47.86 21.39
C GLN A 130 24.98 -46.94 22.40
N LYS A 131 25.73 -46.45 23.38
CA LYS A 131 25.24 -45.47 24.36
C LYS A 131 25.06 -44.11 23.70
N LEU A 132 23.91 -43.46 23.94
CA LEU A 132 23.56 -42.20 23.29
C LEU A 132 24.55 -41.06 23.59
N MET A 133 25.10 -41.04 24.80
CA MET A 133 26.05 -40.01 25.24
C MET A 133 27.45 -40.15 24.61
N GLU A 134 27.76 -41.30 24.01
CA GLU A 134 29.04 -41.57 23.34
C GLU A 134 28.96 -41.32 21.83
N ILE A 135 27.79 -40.93 21.31
CA ILE A 135 27.62 -40.60 19.89
C ILE A 135 28.23 -39.23 19.63
N GLU A 136 29.20 -39.19 18.72
CA GLU A 136 29.72 -37.92 18.18
C GLU A 136 28.75 -37.37 17.13
N PHE A 137 27.90 -36.43 17.54
CA PHE A 137 26.99 -35.75 16.63
C PHE A 137 27.75 -34.70 15.80
N ASN A 138 27.80 -34.91 14.49
CA ASN A 138 28.45 -34.01 13.54
C ASN A 138 27.66 -32.72 13.32
N VAL A 139 27.67 -31.82 14.30
CA VAL A 139 27.11 -30.47 14.18
C VAL A 139 27.92 -29.67 13.15
N PRO A 140 27.28 -28.97 12.19
CA PRO A 140 27.98 -28.15 11.19
C PRO A 140 28.96 -27.16 11.83
N LEU A 141 30.17 -27.05 11.27
CA LEU A 141 31.26 -26.23 11.83
C LEU A 141 30.83 -24.81 12.20
N LYS A 142 30.06 -24.14 11.33
CA LYS A 142 29.57 -22.77 11.53
C LYS A 142 28.59 -22.60 12.69
N GLU A 143 28.03 -23.70 13.20
CA GLU A 143 27.05 -23.73 14.29
C GLU A 143 27.68 -24.14 15.62
N ARG A 144 28.82 -24.87 15.64
CA ARG A 144 29.42 -25.45 16.86
C ARG A 144 29.64 -24.46 18.00
N ALA A 145 29.99 -23.21 17.70
CA ALA A 145 30.22 -22.18 18.71
C ALA A 145 28.93 -21.59 19.33
N PHE A 146 27.77 -21.84 18.72
CA PHE A 146 26.49 -21.23 19.10
C PHE A 146 25.41 -22.26 19.44
N ALA A 147 25.53 -23.47 18.87
CA ALA A 147 24.59 -24.55 19.01
C ALA A 147 24.68 -25.19 20.40
N LYS A 148 23.56 -25.26 21.11
CA LYS A 148 23.44 -25.95 22.40
C LYS A 148 22.56 -27.18 22.23
N LEU A 149 23.06 -28.34 22.63
CA LEU A 149 22.29 -29.59 22.65
C LEU A 149 21.08 -29.43 23.57
N LYS A 150 19.89 -29.79 23.08
CA LYS A 150 18.63 -29.72 23.84
C LYS A 150 18.00 -31.08 24.07
N VAL A 151 17.94 -31.91 23.03
CA VAL A 151 17.29 -33.21 23.09
C VAL A 151 18.10 -34.23 22.30
N ILE A 152 18.24 -35.44 22.83
CA ILE A 152 18.64 -36.63 22.07
C ILE A 152 17.52 -37.64 22.24
N LYS A 153 17.00 -38.18 21.13
CA LYS A 153 16.04 -39.28 21.16
C LYS A 153 16.44 -40.38 20.20
N ALA A 154 16.15 -41.60 20.61
CA ALA A 154 16.33 -42.81 19.83
C ALA A 154 14.98 -43.38 19.44
N PHE A 155 14.85 -43.76 18.17
CA PHE A 155 13.63 -44.29 17.59
C PHE A 155 13.93 -45.67 17.02
N PRO A 156 13.01 -46.63 17.20
CA PRO A 156 13.13 -47.93 16.54
C PRO A 156 13.09 -47.74 15.02
N MET A 157 13.80 -48.60 14.30
CA MET A 157 13.74 -48.64 12.84
C MET A 157 12.94 -49.85 12.39
N GLU A 158 11.91 -49.62 11.58
CA GLU A 158 11.09 -50.69 11.04
C GLU A 158 11.96 -51.64 10.18
N GLY A 159 11.83 -52.94 10.41
CA GLY A 159 12.62 -53.97 9.72
C GLY A 159 14.05 -54.20 10.26
N GLU A 160 14.57 -53.34 11.16
CA GLU A 160 15.99 -53.36 11.57
C GLU A 160 16.16 -53.57 13.09
N LYS A 161 16.18 -54.83 13.54
CA LYS A 161 16.20 -55.20 14.97
C LYS A 161 17.43 -54.73 15.77
N TYR A 162 18.54 -54.45 15.09
CA TYR A 162 19.81 -54.06 15.74
C TYR A 162 20.19 -52.60 15.47
N LYS A 163 19.34 -51.84 14.78
CA LYS A 163 19.58 -50.42 14.51
C LYS A 163 18.52 -49.55 15.14
N LYS A 164 18.92 -48.34 15.53
CA LYS A 164 18.03 -47.28 15.99
C LYS A 164 18.42 -45.98 15.29
N ARG A 165 17.42 -45.18 14.92
CA ARG A 165 17.62 -43.82 14.43
C ARG A 165 17.76 -42.91 15.64
N VAL A 166 18.87 -42.21 15.78
CA VAL A 166 19.13 -41.28 16.87
C VAL A 166 19.17 -39.87 16.32
N ILE A 167 18.27 -39.03 16.83
CA ILE A 167 18.12 -37.65 16.40
C ILE A 167 18.46 -36.75 17.59
N ALA A 168 19.45 -35.88 17.38
CA ALA A 168 19.83 -34.83 18.31
C ALA A 168 19.35 -33.46 17.81
N LEU A 169 18.60 -32.75 18.63
CA LEU A 169 18.22 -31.36 18.42
C LEU A 169 19.19 -30.43 19.14
N TYR A 170 19.77 -29.51 18.39
CA TYR A 170 20.53 -28.38 18.89
C TYR A 170 19.78 -27.07 18.61
N GLU A 171 19.76 -26.20 19.61
CA GLU A 171 19.31 -24.81 19.47
C GLU A 171 20.49 -23.93 19.07
N SER A 172 20.38 -23.20 17.97
CA SER A 172 21.37 -22.22 17.50
C SER A 172 20.69 -20.88 17.20
N ARG A 173 21.46 -19.90 16.72
CA ARG A 173 20.99 -18.55 16.40
C ARG A 173 21.25 -18.24 14.93
N THR A 174 20.33 -17.54 14.28
CA THR A 174 20.49 -17.14 12.87
C THR A 174 21.68 -16.18 12.72
N ARG A 175 21.96 -15.38 13.76
CA ARG A 175 22.96 -14.30 13.79
C ARG A 175 22.66 -13.22 12.75
N GLN A 176 21.44 -13.16 12.24
CA GLN A 176 21.01 -12.11 11.35
C GLN A 176 21.23 -10.75 12.03
N LYS A 177 21.82 -9.83 11.29
CA LYS A 177 21.94 -8.43 11.68
C LYS A 177 20.82 -7.62 11.06
N VAL A 178 20.41 -6.57 11.75
CA VAL A 178 19.46 -5.58 11.23
C VAL A 178 19.93 -5.09 9.86
N LYS A 179 19.06 -5.14 8.85
CA LYS A 179 19.38 -4.65 7.50
C LYS A 179 19.34 -3.13 7.55
N ARG A 180 20.31 -2.48 6.93
CA ARG A 180 20.29 -1.03 6.69
C ARG A 180 20.18 -0.17 7.94
N ALA A 181 20.68 -0.69 9.05
CA ALA A 181 20.61 -0.04 10.34
C ALA A 181 21.17 1.39 10.30
N ALA A 182 20.55 2.27 11.07
CA ALA A 182 21.12 3.57 11.34
C ALA A 182 22.32 3.43 12.30
N PRO A 183 23.21 4.44 12.35
CA PRO A 183 24.23 4.52 13.40
C PRO A 183 23.63 4.25 14.78
N GLY A 184 24.24 3.36 15.55
CA GLY A 184 23.77 2.94 16.88
C GLY A 184 22.66 1.88 16.86
N GLY A 185 22.13 1.52 15.69
CA GLY A 185 21.14 0.45 15.49
C GLY A 185 21.74 -0.86 14.99
N GLU A 186 23.05 -0.94 14.79
CA GLU A 186 23.72 -2.13 14.26
C GLU A 186 23.76 -3.27 15.29
N GLY A 187 23.01 -4.34 15.08
CA GLY A 187 23.07 -5.49 15.97
C GLY A 187 22.18 -6.64 15.55
N TYR A 188 21.95 -7.58 16.45
CA TYR A 188 21.20 -8.79 16.15
C TYR A 188 19.70 -8.49 16.02
N VAL A 189 19.05 -9.19 15.09
CA VAL A 189 17.59 -9.24 14.99
C VAL A 189 17.05 -10.08 16.15
N ILE A 190 16.01 -9.59 16.83
CA ILE A 190 15.41 -10.27 17.98
C ILE A 190 14.71 -11.56 17.57
N ASP A 191 14.59 -12.49 18.51
CA ASP A 191 13.69 -13.63 18.40
C ASP A 191 12.24 -13.17 18.56
N HIS A 192 11.53 -13.04 17.45
CA HIS A 192 10.13 -12.59 17.42
C HIS A 192 9.17 -13.66 17.97
N PHE A 193 9.64 -14.89 18.17
CA PHE A 193 8.83 -15.95 18.78
C PHE A 193 9.00 -16.01 20.30
N ASP A 194 9.95 -15.26 20.89
CA ASP A 194 10.22 -15.26 22.33
C ASP A 194 9.66 -13.97 22.99
N SER A 195 8.67 -14.12 23.86
CA SER A 195 7.99 -12.99 24.50
C SER A 195 8.89 -12.20 25.46
N THR A 196 9.95 -12.81 25.99
CA THR A 196 10.92 -12.14 26.86
C THR A 196 11.88 -11.30 26.02
N ALA A 197 12.38 -11.84 24.90
CA ALA A 197 13.21 -11.09 23.96
C ALA A 197 12.46 -9.85 23.43
N VAL A 198 11.19 -10.01 23.05
CA VAL A 198 10.33 -8.90 22.60
C VAL A 198 10.12 -7.88 23.73
N ALA A 199 9.81 -8.33 24.96
CA ALA A 199 9.65 -7.42 26.10
C ALA A 199 10.92 -6.59 26.37
N ASN A 200 12.09 -7.23 26.37
CA ASN A 200 13.37 -6.58 26.63
C ASN A 200 13.71 -5.57 25.52
N TYR A 201 13.44 -5.91 24.27
CA TYR A 201 13.59 -4.98 23.14
C TYR A 201 12.73 -3.73 23.32
N LEU A 202 11.43 -3.91 23.62
CA LEU A 202 10.49 -2.81 23.80
C LEU A 202 10.80 -1.97 25.04
N GLN A 203 11.34 -2.58 26.10
CA GLN A 203 11.81 -1.87 27.30
C GLN A 203 13.00 -0.94 26.98
N HIS A 204 13.89 -1.33 26.06
CA HIS A 204 14.98 -0.47 25.63
C HIS A 204 14.45 0.79 24.92
N ILE A 205 13.52 0.62 23.98
CA ILE A 205 12.85 1.74 23.29
C ILE A 205 12.19 2.66 24.33
N ASP A 206 11.42 2.07 25.25
CA ASP A 206 10.71 2.79 26.30
C ASP A 206 11.62 3.65 27.18
N SER A 207 12.78 3.10 27.54
CA SER A 207 13.76 3.77 28.39
C SER A 207 14.27 5.08 27.77
N ALA A 208 14.41 5.13 26.44
CA ALA A 208 14.79 6.34 25.72
C ALA A 208 13.72 7.44 25.78
N PHE A 209 12.44 7.09 25.61
CA PHE A 209 11.31 8.03 25.74
C PHE A 209 11.18 8.56 27.17
N VAL A 210 11.25 7.68 28.16
CA VAL A 210 11.17 8.06 29.58
C VAL A 210 12.30 9.00 29.98
N ALA A 211 13.55 8.68 29.62
CA ALA A 211 14.72 9.47 29.98
C ALA A 211 14.71 10.87 29.33
N SER A 212 14.28 10.96 28.07
CA SER A 212 14.28 12.21 27.30
C SER A 212 13.03 13.08 27.51
N LYS A 213 11.94 12.49 28.05
CA LYS A 213 10.61 13.11 28.11
C LYS A 213 10.15 13.59 26.71
N THR A 214 10.51 12.85 25.68
CA THR A 214 10.00 13.03 24.32
C THR A 214 8.62 12.36 24.24
N PRO A 215 7.59 13.00 23.65
CA PRO A 215 6.31 12.35 23.42
C PRO A 215 6.48 11.08 22.56
N TYR A 216 5.64 10.07 22.79
CA TYR A 216 5.53 8.94 21.87
C TYR A 216 4.90 9.41 20.54
N PRO A 217 5.26 8.78 19.40
CA PRO A 217 4.63 9.07 18.12
C PRO A 217 3.14 8.72 18.14
N HIS A 218 2.40 9.23 17.16
CA HIS A 218 1.02 8.85 16.92
C HIS A 218 0.92 7.34 16.62
N THR A 219 1.75 6.86 15.69
CA THR A 219 1.80 5.44 15.30
C THR A 219 3.21 4.88 15.39
N PHE A 220 3.33 3.69 15.96
CA PHE A 220 4.49 2.83 15.80
C PHE A 220 4.32 1.90 14.60
N PHE A 221 5.35 1.82 13.77
CA PHE A 221 5.34 1.03 12.54
C PHE A 221 6.24 -0.22 12.65
N ASN A 222 5.81 -1.31 12.02
CA ASN A 222 6.61 -2.51 11.74
C ASN A 222 6.51 -2.86 10.24
N ASP A 223 7.68 -2.95 9.60
CA ASP A 223 7.85 -3.36 8.21
C ASP A 223 7.56 -4.86 8.03
N SER A 224 7.46 -5.29 6.77
CA SER A 224 7.30 -6.68 6.35
C SER A 224 8.30 -7.62 7.02
N TYR A 225 7.85 -8.83 7.34
CA TYR A 225 8.67 -9.78 8.09
C TYR A 225 9.80 -10.35 7.21
N GLU A 226 11.03 -9.94 7.51
CA GLU A 226 12.26 -10.36 6.82
C GLU A 226 13.28 -11.01 7.78
N VAL A 227 12.81 -11.85 8.72
CA VAL A 227 13.68 -12.58 9.66
C VAL A 227 14.10 -13.93 9.06
N TYR A 228 15.28 -13.99 8.46
CA TYR A 228 15.74 -15.11 7.66
C TYR A 228 16.23 -16.29 8.49
N GLY A 229 15.76 -17.49 8.13
CA GLY A 229 16.19 -18.74 8.73
C GLY A 229 15.78 -18.93 10.19
N ALA A 230 14.93 -18.05 10.73
CA ALA A 230 14.41 -18.15 12.08
C ALA A 230 13.28 -19.17 12.13
N ASN A 231 13.64 -20.42 12.36
CA ASN A 231 12.75 -21.58 12.34
C ASN A 231 12.63 -22.25 13.71
N TRP A 232 13.03 -21.58 14.80
CA TRP A 232 12.94 -22.15 16.12
C TRP A 232 12.93 -21.07 17.18
N THR A 233 12.60 -21.44 18.41
CA THR A 233 12.74 -20.61 19.61
C THR A 233 12.83 -21.53 20.85
N PRO A 234 13.47 -21.14 21.96
CA PRO A 234 13.73 -22.04 23.09
C PRO A 234 12.50 -22.76 23.65
N ASN A 235 11.34 -22.10 23.65
CA ASN A 235 10.10 -22.64 24.21
C ASN A 235 9.24 -23.43 23.21
N LEU A 236 9.72 -23.64 21.97
CA LEU A 236 8.92 -24.24 20.90
C LEU A 236 8.38 -25.63 21.24
N LEU A 237 9.20 -26.51 21.84
CA LEU A 237 8.74 -27.87 22.20
C LEU A 237 7.62 -27.85 23.24
N THR A 238 7.67 -26.91 24.19
CA THR A 238 6.66 -26.74 25.24
C THR A 238 5.37 -26.19 24.66
N GLU A 239 5.44 -25.15 23.83
CA GLU A 239 4.24 -24.58 23.19
C GLU A 239 3.62 -25.57 22.19
N PHE A 240 4.44 -26.33 21.45
CA PHE A 240 3.95 -27.38 20.56
C PHE A 240 3.13 -28.43 21.33
N GLU A 241 3.68 -28.96 22.44
CA GLU A 241 2.99 -29.96 23.26
C GLU A 241 1.68 -29.41 23.84
N LYS A 242 1.69 -28.14 24.25
CA LYS A 242 0.51 -27.44 24.76
C LYS A 242 -0.58 -27.27 23.70
N TYR A 243 -0.22 -26.95 22.46
CA TYR A 243 -1.20 -26.73 21.39
C TYR A 243 -1.75 -28.01 20.79
N HIS A 244 -0.92 -29.05 20.66
CA HIS A 244 -1.27 -30.24 19.89
C HIS A 244 -1.51 -31.49 20.75
N GLY A 245 -1.18 -31.44 22.05
CA GLY A 245 -1.40 -32.55 22.98
C GLY A 245 -0.43 -33.72 22.80
N TYR A 246 0.60 -33.57 21.96
CA TYR A 246 1.69 -34.53 21.82
C TYR A 246 3.04 -33.83 21.69
N LYS A 247 4.11 -34.55 22.01
CA LYS A 247 5.48 -34.04 21.99
C LYS A 247 6.07 -34.11 20.58
N LEU A 248 6.48 -32.98 20.02
CA LEU A 248 7.23 -32.95 18.74
C LEU A 248 8.47 -33.83 18.81
N GLN A 249 9.14 -33.87 19.96
CA GLN A 249 10.31 -34.73 20.17
C GLN A 249 10.01 -36.23 20.10
N ASP A 250 8.78 -36.68 20.34
CA ASP A 250 8.37 -38.08 20.07
C ASP A 250 8.09 -38.35 18.59
N LYS A 251 8.04 -37.29 17.77
CA LYS A 251 7.73 -37.30 16.33
C LYS A 251 8.83 -36.72 15.47
N PHE A 252 10.08 -36.70 15.95
CA PHE A 252 11.21 -36.21 15.16
C PHE A 252 11.42 -36.98 13.84
N PRO A 253 11.31 -38.33 13.77
CA PRO A 253 11.40 -39.04 12.50
C PRO A 253 10.36 -38.51 11.51
N GLU A 254 9.09 -38.45 11.88
CA GLU A 254 7.99 -37.96 11.04
C GLU A 254 8.20 -36.49 10.63
N PHE A 255 8.60 -35.62 11.57
CA PHE A 255 8.89 -34.22 11.28
C PHE A 255 10.02 -34.04 10.25
N LEU A 256 11.15 -34.73 10.46
CA LEU A 256 12.31 -34.66 9.54
C LEU A 256 12.02 -35.36 8.20
N ASP A 257 11.21 -36.41 8.22
CA ASP A 257 10.77 -37.14 7.04
C ASP A 257 9.69 -36.38 6.24
N GLY A 258 9.16 -35.30 6.81
CA GLY A 258 8.26 -34.37 6.14
C GLY A 258 6.80 -34.80 6.19
N ASP A 259 6.39 -35.52 7.24
CA ASP A 259 5.00 -35.82 7.52
C ASP A 259 4.17 -34.54 7.53
N ALA A 260 3.11 -34.54 6.72
CA ALA A 260 2.35 -33.33 6.46
C ALA A 260 1.61 -32.82 7.70
N VAL A 261 1.19 -33.69 8.60
CA VAL A 261 0.46 -33.30 9.82
C VAL A 261 1.45 -32.71 10.82
N VAL A 262 2.52 -33.44 11.14
CA VAL A 262 3.51 -32.98 12.14
C VAL A 262 4.18 -31.66 11.71
N VAL A 263 4.51 -31.50 10.43
CA VAL A 263 5.10 -30.24 9.92
C VAL A 263 4.08 -29.10 9.95
N SER A 264 2.81 -29.37 9.66
CA SER A 264 1.74 -28.36 9.74
C SER A 264 1.54 -27.88 11.17
N ASP A 265 1.48 -28.79 12.14
CA ASP A 265 1.33 -28.47 13.57
C ASP A 265 2.51 -27.65 14.08
N TYR A 266 3.72 -27.96 13.62
CA TYR A 266 4.92 -27.18 13.93
C TYR A 266 4.85 -25.76 13.34
N ARG A 267 4.39 -25.61 12.09
CA ARG A 267 4.23 -24.30 11.43
C ARG A 267 3.14 -23.46 12.08
N GLU A 268 2.04 -24.09 12.49
CA GLU A 268 0.98 -23.45 13.28
C GLU A 268 1.53 -22.95 14.62
N THR A 269 2.27 -23.78 15.35
CA THR A 269 2.92 -23.39 16.62
C THR A 269 3.80 -22.16 16.42
N LEU A 270 4.65 -22.16 15.37
CA LEU A 270 5.52 -21.03 15.05
C LEU A 270 4.73 -19.75 14.74
N GLY A 271 3.65 -19.88 13.98
CA GLY A 271 2.75 -18.79 13.63
C GLY A 271 2.05 -18.18 14.84
N ASP A 272 1.52 -19.02 15.74
CA ASP A 272 0.85 -18.57 16.97
C ASP A 272 1.82 -17.91 17.94
N MET A 273 3.06 -18.41 18.04
CA MET A 273 4.10 -17.75 18.82
C MET A 273 4.42 -16.36 18.26
N LEU A 274 4.53 -16.18 16.94
CA LEU A 274 4.74 -14.85 16.34
C LEU A 274 3.55 -13.90 16.59
N LEU A 275 2.32 -14.43 16.49
CA LEU A 275 1.11 -13.66 16.74
C LEU A 275 1.08 -13.15 18.19
N HIS A 276 1.23 -14.05 19.15
CA HIS A 276 1.06 -13.73 20.57
C HIS A 276 2.27 -13.05 21.19
N ASN A 277 3.48 -13.55 20.92
CA ASN A 277 4.71 -13.10 21.57
C ASN A 277 5.29 -11.85 20.91
N PHE A 278 4.96 -11.57 19.64
CA PHE A 278 5.39 -10.33 18.99
C PHE A 278 4.22 -9.41 18.68
N THR A 279 3.32 -9.80 17.79
CA THR A 279 2.36 -8.87 17.18
C THR A 279 1.38 -8.28 18.21
N GLU A 280 0.76 -9.14 19.03
CA GLU A 280 -0.16 -8.71 20.09
C GLU A 280 0.58 -8.03 21.25
N GLN A 281 1.77 -8.50 21.63
CA GLN A 281 2.57 -7.91 22.71
C GLN A 281 3.02 -6.49 22.36
N TRP A 282 3.54 -6.27 21.15
CA TRP A 282 3.93 -4.95 20.65
C TRP A 282 2.75 -3.99 20.55
N THR A 283 1.61 -4.45 20.02
CA THR A 283 0.39 -3.63 19.94
C THR A 283 -0.13 -3.24 21.32
N LYS A 284 -0.17 -4.18 22.27
CA LYS A 284 -0.53 -3.88 23.67
C LYS A 284 0.48 -2.92 24.33
N TRP A 285 1.77 -3.03 23.99
CA TRP A 285 2.81 -2.13 24.49
C TRP A 285 2.61 -0.70 23.98
N ALA A 286 2.34 -0.52 22.68
CA ALA A 286 2.11 0.80 22.08
C ALA A 286 0.84 1.46 22.65
N ASN A 287 -0.27 0.72 22.69
CA ASN A 287 -1.55 1.22 23.19
C ASN A 287 -1.50 1.68 24.65
N LYS A 288 -0.70 1.02 25.51
CA LYS A 288 -0.46 1.46 26.90
C LYS A 288 0.22 2.82 27.01
N ARG A 289 0.84 3.31 25.93
CA ARG A 289 1.54 4.60 25.84
C ARG A 289 0.75 5.66 25.08
N GLY A 290 -0.47 5.34 24.66
CA GLY A 290 -1.33 6.24 23.87
C GLY A 290 -0.95 6.32 22.39
N ALA A 291 -0.10 5.42 21.90
CA ALA A 291 0.24 5.27 20.48
C ALA A 291 -0.49 4.06 19.90
N ILE A 292 -0.76 4.08 18.58
CA ILE A 292 -1.34 2.94 17.84
C ILE A 292 -0.26 2.21 17.04
N THR A 293 -0.58 1.04 16.46
CA THR A 293 0.34 0.29 15.60
C THR A 293 -0.11 0.16 14.15
N ARG A 294 0.85 0.31 13.22
CA ARG A 294 0.68 0.00 11.79
C ARG A 294 1.66 -1.08 11.37
N ASN A 295 1.18 -2.16 10.73
CA ASN A 295 2.00 -3.35 10.50
C ASN A 295 1.82 -3.98 9.13
N GLN A 296 2.93 -4.26 8.47
CA GLN A 296 3.00 -5.15 7.32
C GLN A 296 3.20 -6.59 7.77
N ALA A 297 2.12 -7.36 7.86
CA ALA A 297 2.20 -8.75 8.33
C ALA A 297 2.74 -9.73 7.27
N HIS A 298 2.71 -9.39 5.97
CA HIS A 298 3.23 -10.27 4.93
C HIS A 298 4.73 -10.54 5.10
N GLY A 299 5.18 -11.67 4.56
CA GLY A 299 6.49 -12.26 4.86
C GLY A 299 6.50 -13.11 6.14
N SER A 300 5.52 -12.96 7.03
CA SER A 300 5.46 -13.70 8.29
C SER A 300 5.25 -15.19 8.05
N PRO A 301 5.83 -16.08 8.87
CA PRO A 301 5.53 -17.51 8.87
C PRO A 301 4.26 -17.84 9.68
N ALA A 302 3.23 -17.00 9.57
CA ALA A 302 2.00 -17.06 10.37
C ALA A 302 0.77 -16.82 9.49
N ASN A 303 -0.42 -17.07 10.05
CA ASN A 303 -1.66 -16.70 9.37
C ASN A 303 -1.75 -15.16 9.24
N LEU A 304 -1.64 -14.67 7.99
CA LEU A 304 -1.59 -13.24 7.72
C LEU A 304 -2.84 -12.49 8.20
N ILE A 305 -4.03 -13.11 8.12
CA ILE A 305 -5.26 -12.46 8.59
C ILE A 305 -5.21 -12.25 10.09
N ASP A 306 -4.69 -13.21 10.85
CA ASP A 306 -4.60 -13.10 12.30
C ASP A 306 -3.58 -12.03 12.72
N CYS A 307 -2.40 -11.99 12.08
CA CYS A 307 -1.39 -10.97 12.35
C CYS A 307 -1.86 -9.56 11.95
N TYR A 308 -2.51 -9.39 10.79
CA TYR A 308 -3.11 -8.12 10.39
C TYR A 308 -4.24 -7.69 11.35
N ALA A 309 -5.04 -8.64 11.79
CA ALA A 309 -6.15 -8.37 12.71
C ALA A 309 -5.68 -8.07 14.15
N ALA A 310 -4.41 -8.34 14.50
CA ALA A 310 -3.88 -8.07 15.83
C ALA A 310 -3.37 -6.63 16.06
N VAL A 311 -3.21 -5.82 15.00
CA VAL A 311 -2.67 -4.44 15.07
C VAL A 311 -3.75 -3.38 14.86
N ASP A 312 -3.51 -2.11 15.19
CA ASP A 312 -4.55 -1.07 15.05
C ASP A 312 -4.83 -0.70 13.58
N ILE A 313 -3.80 -0.67 12.73
CA ILE A 313 -3.89 -0.42 11.29
C ILE A 313 -3.12 -1.51 10.52
N PRO A 314 -3.81 -2.48 9.89
CA PRO A 314 -3.14 -3.43 9.01
C PRO A 314 -2.64 -2.74 7.73
N GLU A 315 -1.42 -3.05 7.29
CA GLU A 315 -0.80 -2.45 6.11
C GLU A 315 -0.39 -3.47 5.04
N ILE A 316 -0.87 -3.31 3.81
CA ILE A 316 -0.42 -4.09 2.66
C ILE A 316 0.70 -3.36 1.90
N GLU A 317 1.19 -3.93 0.80
CA GLU A 317 2.19 -3.28 -0.05
C GLU A 317 1.75 -3.34 -1.53
N GLY A 318 1.97 -2.26 -2.26
CA GLY A 318 1.95 -2.24 -3.72
C GLY A 318 3.35 -2.42 -4.31
N PHE A 319 3.56 -3.47 -5.10
CA PHE A 319 4.87 -3.80 -5.65
C PHE A 319 4.83 -4.03 -7.16
N GLY A 320 5.40 -3.09 -7.93
CA GLY A 320 5.40 -3.11 -9.40
C GLY A 320 4.27 -2.29 -10.02
N LEU A 321 4.08 -2.43 -11.34
CA LEU A 321 3.08 -1.68 -12.12
C LEU A 321 2.18 -2.64 -12.89
N THR A 322 0.86 -2.44 -12.80
CA THR A 322 -0.09 -3.16 -13.66
C THR A 322 -0.29 -2.43 -14.99
N ASP A 323 -0.19 -3.14 -16.11
CA ASP A 323 -0.65 -2.62 -17.40
C ASP A 323 -2.15 -2.84 -17.58
N PHE A 324 -2.93 -1.83 -17.20
CA PHE A 324 -4.39 -1.82 -17.35
C PHE A 324 -4.85 -1.53 -18.80
N GLY A 325 -3.94 -1.19 -19.72
CA GLY A 325 -4.28 -0.76 -21.08
C GLY A 325 -4.99 0.60 -21.15
N ILE A 326 -4.82 1.46 -20.15
CA ILE A 326 -5.49 2.77 -20.10
C ILE A 326 -5.09 3.65 -21.29
N LYS A 327 -6.09 4.25 -21.95
CA LYS A 327 -5.88 5.13 -23.12
C LYS A 327 -5.06 6.35 -22.74
N GLY A 328 -4.02 6.62 -23.53
CA GLY A 328 -3.15 7.79 -23.34
C GLY A 328 -2.17 7.67 -22.18
N LEU A 329 -2.23 6.60 -21.37
CA LEU A 329 -1.26 6.39 -20.30
C LEU A 329 0.10 6.01 -20.88
N ARG A 330 1.14 6.73 -20.46
CA ARG A 330 2.52 6.45 -20.88
C ARG A 330 2.95 5.05 -20.43
N LYS A 331 3.62 4.34 -21.34
CA LYS A 331 4.35 3.10 -21.05
C LYS A 331 5.84 3.32 -21.17
N ASP A 332 6.61 2.66 -20.30
CA ASP A 332 8.07 2.69 -20.31
C ASP A 332 8.63 1.27 -20.45
N PRO A 333 8.73 0.73 -21.68
CA PRO A 333 9.17 -0.65 -21.93
C PRO A 333 10.54 -0.94 -21.28
N GLY A 334 10.61 -2.05 -20.54
CA GLY A 334 11.83 -2.46 -19.83
C GLY A 334 12.22 -1.59 -18.63
N LYS A 335 11.35 -0.66 -18.21
CA LYS A 335 11.52 0.21 -17.03
C LYS A 335 10.42 0.04 -16.00
N THR A 336 9.66 -1.05 -16.11
CA THR A 336 8.59 -1.46 -15.19
C THR A 336 8.81 -2.90 -14.76
N ARG A 337 8.28 -3.25 -13.57
CA ARG A 337 8.26 -4.64 -13.07
C ARG A 337 6.84 -5.21 -13.15
N PRO A 338 6.70 -6.54 -13.25
CA PRO A 338 5.41 -7.18 -13.01
C PRO A 338 4.85 -6.75 -11.65
N ASN A 339 3.54 -6.48 -11.59
CA ASN A 339 2.87 -6.25 -10.33
C ASN A 339 2.69 -7.58 -9.58
N PHE A 340 3.19 -7.65 -8.34
CA PHE A 340 3.01 -8.79 -7.44
C PHE A 340 1.89 -8.57 -6.41
N SER A 341 1.29 -7.38 -6.41
CA SER A 341 0.19 -6.94 -5.55
C SER A 341 -1.10 -6.82 -6.36
N ASP A 342 -1.56 -7.92 -6.93
CA ASP A 342 -2.87 -7.94 -7.58
C ASP A 342 -4.02 -7.86 -6.55
N LEU A 343 -5.27 -7.84 -7.04
CA LEU A 343 -6.45 -7.76 -6.17
C LEU A 343 -6.49 -8.88 -5.11
N SER A 344 -5.98 -10.08 -5.41
CA SER A 344 -5.97 -11.18 -4.45
C SER A 344 -5.00 -10.95 -3.29
N MET A 345 -3.86 -10.29 -3.54
CA MET A 345 -2.90 -9.92 -2.51
C MET A 345 -3.34 -8.66 -1.74
N LEU A 346 -3.84 -7.64 -2.45
CA LEU A 346 -4.20 -6.34 -1.85
C LEU A 346 -5.31 -6.43 -0.81
N LYS A 347 -6.13 -7.49 -0.85
CA LYS A 347 -7.27 -7.66 0.04
C LYS A 347 -6.94 -8.29 1.39
N TYR A 348 -5.73 -8.78 1.64
CA TYR A 348 -5.38 -9.37 2.94
C TYR A 348 -5.54 -8.38 4.10
N ALA A 349 -4.92 -7.20 4.02
CA ALA A 349 -5.01 -6.19 5.08
C ALA A 349 -6.43 -5.58 5.22
N PRO A 350 -7.12 -5.16 4.13
CA PRO A 350 -8.51 -4.71 4.21
C PRO A 350 -9.46 -5.77 4.78
N SER A 351 -9.32 -7.05 4.41
CA SER A 351 -10.16 -8.12 4.96
C SER A 351 -10.04 -8.19 6.48
N ALA A 352 -8.80 -8.19 7.00
CA ALA A 352 -8.55 -8.20 8.43
C ALA A 352 -9.15 -6.97 9.13
N ALA A 353 -9.06 -5.78 8.51
CA ALA A 353 -9.70 -4.56 9.04
C ALA A 353 -11.23 -4.70 9.07
N HIS A 354 -11.84 -5.14 7.97
CA HIS A 354 -13.29 -5.26 7.84
C HIS A 354 -13.89 -6.27 8.82
N ILE A 355 -13.31 -7.47 8.94
CA ILE A 355 -13.88 -8.50 9.82
C ILE A 355 -13.74 -8.13 11.31
N THR A 356 -12.79 -7.25 11.66
CA THR A 356 -12.56 -6.76 13.02
C THR A 356 -13.07 -5.34 13.29
N GLY A 357 -13.80 -4.74 12.34
CA GLY A 357 -14.44 -3.43 12.53
C GLY A 357 -13.47 -2.25 12.59
N LYS A 358 -12.24 -2.40 12.10
CA LYS A 358 -11.26 -1.31 12.04
C LYS A 358 -11.61 -0.36 10.92
N LYS A 359 -11.46 0.93 11.20
CA LYS A 359 -11.74 2.01 10.25
C LYS A 359 -10.67 2.12 9.16
N TYR A 360 -9.41 1.93 9.53
CA TYR A 360 -8.27 2.19 8.67
C TYR A 360 -7.58 0.89 8.24
N THR A 361 -7.18 0.86 6.97
CA THR A 361 -6.27 -0.13 6.40
C THR A 361 -5.33 0.60 5.43
N SER A 362 -4.04 0.36 5.61
CA SER A 362 -2.98 1.11 4.97
C SER A 362 -2.33 0.34 3.82
N SER A 363 -1.54 1.05 3.03
CA SER A 363 -0.57 0.43 2.14
C SER A 363 0.74 1.19 2.12
N GLU A 364 1.84 0.46 2.09
CA GLU A 364 3.07 0.93 1.46
C GLU A 364 2.84 1.05 -0.05
N THR A 365 2.81 2.29 -0.54
CA THR A 365 2.35 2.61 -1.90
C THR A 365 3.51 2.97 -2.82
N PHE A 366 3.50 2.38 -4.02
CA PHE A 366 4.40 2.63 -5.17
C PHE A 366 5.80 2.05 -5.09
N THR A 367 6.01 1.02 -4.28
CA THR A 367 7.27 0.30 -4.25
C THR A 367 7.53 -0.35 -5.61
N TRP A 368 8.65 -0.01 -6.23
CA TRP A 368 9.03 -0.50 -7.56
C TRP A 368 8.06 -0.20 -8.72
N LEU A 369 7.28 0.89 -8.65
CA LEU A 369 6.31 1.24 -9.70
C LEU A 369 6.97 1.44 -11.07
N THR A 370 7.95 2.34 -11.17
CA THR A 370 8.80 2.50 -12.37
C THR A 370 10.24 2.80 -11.95
N GLU A 371 11.16 3.13 -12.86
CA GLU A 371 12.49 3.64 -12.49
C GLU A 371 12.42 4.95 -11.68
N HIS A 372 13.40 5.14 -10.78
CA HIS A 372 13.37 6.13 -9.69
C HIS A 372 12.98 7.57 -10.12
N PHE A 373 13.53 8.05 -11.23
CA PHE A 373 13.31 9.41 -11.76
C PHE A 373 12.35 9.46 -12.96
N ARG A 374 11.71 8.33 -13.28
CA ARG A 374 10.79 8.20 -14.40
C ARG A 374 9.35 8.11 -13.97
N THR A 375 9.00 7.99 -12.70
CA THR A 375 7.59 7.87 -12.28
C THR A 375 6.81 9.18 -12.45
N SER A 376 5.74 9.19 -13.26
CA SER A 376 4.80 10.32 -13.38
C SER A 376 3.61 10.18 -12.42
N LEU A 377 2.96 11.30 -12.06
CA LEU A 377 1.71 11.28 -11.27
C LEU A 377 0.60 10.49 -11.99
N SER A 378 0.55 10.57 -13.31
CA SER A 378 -0.41 9.84 -14.14
C SER A 378 -0.25 8.31 -14.06
N GLN A 379 0.98 7.80 -13.92
CA GLN A 379 1.26 6.37 -13.73
C GLN A 379 0.98 5.89 -12.30
N MET A 380 0.97 6.78 -11.31
CA MET A 380 0.66 6.43 -9.93
C MET A 380 -0.85 6.18 -9.72
N LYS A 381 -1.71 6.94 -10.39
CA LYS A 381 -3.16 6.89 -10.16
C LYS A 381 -3.81 5.50 -10.36
N PRO A 382 -3.55 4.74 -11.44
CA PRO A 382 -4.25 3.48 -11.70
C PRO A 382 -4.03 2.39 -10.65
N ASP A 383 -2.77 2.16 -10.24
CA ASP A 383 -2.47 1.15 -9.21
C ASP A 383 -2.99 1.58 -7.83
N MET A 384 -2.98 2.88 -7.53
CA MET A 384 -3.62 3.41 -6.33
C MET A 384 -5.14 3.25 -6.34
N ASP A 385 -5.79 3.46 -7.49
CA ASP A 385 -7.23 3.23 -7.63
C ASP A 385 -7.59 1.75 -7.48
N LEU A 386 -6.73 0.83 -7.93
CA LEU A 386 -6.90 -0.60 -7.68
C LEU A 386 -6.83 -0.90 -6.17
N MET A 387 -5.90 -0.30 -5.43
CA MET A 387 -5.78 -0.45 -3.98
C MET A 387 -7.00 0.10 -3.24
N PHE A 388 -7.53 1.25 -3.66
CA PHE A 388 -8.80 1.76 -3.13
C PHE A 388 -9.96 0.79 -3.38
N CYS A 389 -10.04 0.19 -4.57
CA CYS A 389 -11.04 -0.84 -4.89
C CYS A 389 -10.82 -2.14 -4.10
N ALA A 390 -9.61 -2.43 -3.63
CA ALA A 390 -9.30 -3.56 -2.75
C ALA A 390 -9.66 -3.28 -1.28
N GLY A 391 -9.94 -2.02 -0.93
CA GLY A 391 -10.35 -1.57 0.40
C GLY A 391 -9.32 -0.78 1.18
N VAL A 392 -8.11 -0.54 0.64
CA VAL A 392 -7.13 0.38 1.24
C VAL A 392 -7.76 1.77 1.34
N ASN A 393 -7.59 2.46 2.47
CA ASN A 393 -8.16 3.79 2.67
C ASN A 393 -7.26 4.75 3.47
N HIS A 394 -5.98 4.39 3.66
CA HIS A 394 -5.00 5.18 4.38
C HIS A 394 -3.59 5.01 3.75
N MET A 395 -3.28 5.78 2.72
CA MET A 395 -2.10 5.59 1.86
C MET A 395 -0.82 6.10 2.49
N PHE A 396 0.27 5.32 2.40
CA PHE A 396 1.62 5.73 2.79
C PHE A 396 2.60 5.56 1.63
N PHE A 397 3.14 6.67 1.13
CA PHE A 397 4.08 6.61 0.03
C PHE A 397 5.41 5.98 0.45
N HIS A 398 5.90 5.06 -0.38
CA HIS A 398 7.27 4.56 -0.33
C HIS A 398 8.12 5.30 -1.36
N GLY A 399 8.86 6.33 -0.99
CA GLY A 399 8.86 7.14 0.22
C GLY A 399 9.66 8.39 -0.13
N THR A 400 10.10 9.16 0.85
CA THR A 400 10.91 10.35 0.62
C THR A 400 12.10 10.36 1.57
N ALA A 401 13.29 10.69 1.07
CA ALA A 401 14.45 10.80 1.94
C ALA A 401 14.49 12.20 2.56
N TYR A 402 14.86 12.29 3.84
CA TYR A 402 15.35 13.55 4.38
C TYR A 402 16.53 14.01 3.51
N SER A 403 16.45 15.25 3.02
CA SER A 403 17.55 15.89 2.32
C SER A 403 17.68 17.33 2.83
N PRO A 404 18.90 17.79 3.16
CA PRO A 404 19.11 19.20 3.46
C PRO A 404 18.71 20.07 2.26
N LYS A 405 18.10 21.24 2.51
CA LYS A 405 17.61 22.16 1.48
C LYS A 405 18.70 22.59 0.50
N ASN A 406 19.89 22.85 1.03
CA ASN A 406 21.03 23.39 0.28
C ASN A 406 22.01 22.29 -0.16
N ASP A 407 21.65 21.01 -0.03
CA ASP A 407 22.46 19.92 -0.55
C ASP A 407 22.49 19.96 -2.08
N THR A 408 23.61 19.57 -2.70
CA THR A 408 23.71 19.56 -4.16
C THR A 408 22.65 18.64 -4.76
N TRP A 409 21.84 19.19 -5.69
CA TRP A 409 20.82 18.42 -6.41
C TRP A 409 21.45 17.17 -7.07
N PRO A 410 20.82 15.98 -6.97
CA PRO A 410 19.43 15.71 -6.61
C PRO A 410 19.15 15.54 -5.12
N GLY A 411 20.10 15.84 -4.24
CA GLY A 411 19.92 15.66 -2.81
C GLY A 411 20.09 14.20 -2.37
N TRP A 412 19.58 13.88 -1.18
CA TRP A 412 19.65 12.53 -0.65
C TRP A 412 18.53 11.65 -1.21
N LYS A 413 18.80 10.36 -1.41
CA LYS A 413 17.89 9.43 -2.08
C LYS A 413 17.83 8.10 -1.37
N PHE A 414 16.66 7.48 -1.42
CA PHE A 414 16.46 6.09 -1.05
C PHE A 414 16.46 5.22 -2.31
N TYR A 415 16.86 3.95 -2.18
CA TYR A 415 17.15 3.12 -3.35
C TYR A 415 15.92 2.65 -4.14
N ALA A 416 14.77 2.45 -3.48
CA ALA A 416 13.58 1.86 -4.09
C ALA A 416 12.62 2.92 -4.66
N SER A 417 11.89 2.59 -5.72
CA SER A 417 11.87 3.43 -6.93
C SER A 417 10.66 4.36 -7.20
N VAL A 418 10.30 5.22 -6.26
CA VAL A 418 9.66 6.50 -6.61
C VAL A 418 10.37 7.63 -5.88
N ASP A 419 10.80 8.66 -6.61
CA ASP A 419 11.34 9.89 -6.02
C ASP A 419 10.24 10.94 -5.81
N MET A 420 9.38 10.74 -4.82
CA MET A 420 8.36 11.71 -4.45
C MET A 420 8.93 12.67 -3.38
N SER A 421 9.75 13.63 -3.81
CA SER A 421 10.47 14.54 -2.91
C SER A 421 10.47 16.00 -3.39
N PRO A 422 10.66 17.00 -2.50
CA PRO A 422 10.76 18.43 -2.86
C PRO A 422 11.85 18.76 -3.90
N THR A 423 12.81 17.87 -4.10
CA THR A 423 13.90 18.02 -5.08
C THR A 423 13.54 17.52 -6.48
N ASN A 424 12.43 16.79 -6.63
CA ASN A 424 11.91 16.34 -7.92
C ASN A 424 11.05 17.47 -8.54
N SER A 425 11.25 17.79 -9.82
CA SER A 425 10.48 18.82 -10.52
C SER A 425 8.97 18.61 -10.43
N ILE A 426 8.51 17.35 -10.44
CA ILE A 426 7.07 17.03 -10.39
C ILE A 426 6.43 17.33 -9.02
N TRP A 427 7.22 17.56 -7.97
CA TRP A 427 6.71 17.92 -6.64
C TRP A 427 5.85 19.19 -6.65
N ARG A 428 6.10 20.09 -7.61
CA ARG A 428 5.31 21.32 -7.83
C ARG A 428 3.84 21.06 -8.09
N ASP A 429 3.53 19.90 -8.66
CA ASP A 429 2.19 19.46 -9.07
C ASP A 429 1.68 18.30 -8.19
N ALA A 430 2.50 17.79 -7.25
CA ALA A 430 2.11 16.79 -6.25
C ALA A 430 0.91 17.17 -5.37
N PRO A 431 0.64 18.46 -5.01
CA PRO A 431 -0.56 18.82 -4.25
C PRO A 431 -1.87 18.33 -4.87
N GLU A 432 -1.93 18.20 -6.20
CA GLU A 432 -3.11 17.75 -6.91
C GLU A 432 -3.38 16.25 -6.71
N LEU A 433 -2.31 15.44 -6.68
CA LEU A 433 -2.39 14.03 -6.30
C LEU A 433 -2.81 13.87 -4.83
N MET A 434 -2.20 14.63 -3.91
CA MET A 434 -2.54 14.53 -2.48
C MET A 434 -3.98 14.95 -2.21
N LYS A 435 -4.47 15.98 -2.91
CA LYS A 435 -5.87 16.40 -2.86
C LYS A 435 -6.80 15.30 -3.36
N TYR A 436 -6.48 14.66 -4.48
CA TYR A 436 -7.25 13.52 -4.99
C TYR A 436 -7.31 12.37 -3.97
N ILE A 437 -6.17 11.99 -3.39
CA ILE A 437 -6.12 10.96 -2.34
C ILE A 437 -6.99 11.35 -1.16
N THR A 438 -6.86 12.60 -0.69
CA THR A 438 -7.65 13.13 0.42
C THR A 438 -9.15 13.03 0.15
N ASN A 439 -9.55 13.40 -1.06
CA ASN A 439 -10.94 13.33 -1.49
C ASN A 439 -11.46 11.89 -1.56
N CYS A 440 -10.65 10.94 -2.06
CA CYS A 440 -11.03 9.52 -2.08
C CYS A 440 -11.12 8.94 -0.66
N GLN A 441 -10.09 9.12 0.16
CA GLN A 441 -10.01 8.56 1.51
C GLN A 441 -11.10 9.10 2.44
N THR A 442 -11.50 10.36 2.28
CA THR A 442 -12.64 10.95 3.03
C THR A 442 -13.90 10.09 2.93
N TYR A 443 -14.18 9.54 1.75
CA TYR A 443 -15.33 8.65 1.53
C TYR A 443 -14.99 7.19 1.85
N LEU A 444 -13.81 6.70 1.47
CA LEU A 444 -13.41 5.31 1.75
C LEU A 444 -13.27 4.99 3.25
N GLN A 445 -13.10 6.01 4.08
CA GLN A 445 -13.09 5.93 5.56
C GLN A 445 -14.47 6.14 6.19
N TRP A 446 -15.49 6.48 5.40
CA TRP A 446 -16.86 6.72 5.85
C TRP A 446 -17.73 5.47 5.73
N GLY A 447 -18.64 5.28 6.68
CA GLY A 447 -19.51 4.10 6.70
C GLY A 447 -18.77 2.80 6.98
N GLN A 448 -19.42 1.69 6.67
CA GLN A 448 -18.95 0.32 6.90
C GLN A 448 -18.74 -0.42 5.56
N PRO A 449 -17.82 -1.39 5.49
CA PRO A 449 -17.68 -2.24 4.31
C PRO A 449 -18.99 -3.00 4.03
N ASP A 450 -19.32 -3.19 2.75
CA ASP A 450 -20.52 -3.92 2.30
C ASP A 450 -20.18 -4.97 1.22
N ASN A 451 -19.21 -5.81 1.55
CA ASN A 451 -18.74 -6.92 0.72
C ASN A 451 -19.70 -8.13 0.80
N ASP A 452 -19.85 -8.88 -0.30
CA ASP A 452 -20.91 -9.89 -0.40
C ASP A 452 -20.57 -11.17 0.37
N PHE A 453 -19.31 -11.63 0.35
CA PHE A 453 -18.93 -12.95 0.86
C PHE A 453 -17.72 -12.94 1.80
N LEU A 454 -17.70 -13.86 2.76
CA LEU A 454 -16.47 -14.29 3.42
C LEU A 454 -15.82 -15.41 2.61
N VAL A 455 -14.51 -15.38 2.41
CA VAL A 455 -13.75 -16.46 1.78
C VAL A 455 -12.80 -17.06 2.80
N TYR A 456 -12.92 -18.36 3.04
CA TYR A 456 -12.03 -19.08 3.94
C TYR A 456 -10.59 -19.06 3.41
N LEU A 457 -9.63 -18.60 4.22
CA LEU A 457 -8.20 -18.63 3.90
C LEU A 457 -7.62 -20.00 4.31
N PRO A 458 -7.24 -20.88 3.35
CA PRO A 458 -6.87 -22.26 3.65
C PRO A 458 -5.40 -22.38 4.08
N VAL A 459 -5.05 -21.81 5.24
CA VAL A 459 -3.65 -21.77 5.71
C VAL A 459 -3.07 -23.15 6.01
N ARG A 460 -3.87 -24.08 6.51
CA ARG A 460 -3.46 -25.47 6.77
C ARG A 460 -3.10 -26.21 5.48
N ASP A 461 -3.86 -26.02 4.41
CA ASP A 461 -3.53 -26.55 3.08
C ASP A 461 -2.17 -26.03 2.60
N MET A 462 -1.86 -24.76 2.86
CA MET A 462 -0.55 -24.17 2.54
C MET A 462 0.56 -24.80 3.40
N TRP A 463 0.35 -24.91 4.72
CA TRP A 463 1.32 -25.51 5.65
C TRP A 463 1.59 -27.00 5.43
N ARG A 464 0.78 -27.73 4.64
CA ARG A 464 1.05 -29.12 4.25
C ARG A 464 1.84 -29.26 2.95
N LYS A 465 2.21 -28.16 2.30
CA LYS A 465 3.06 -28.16 1.10
C LYS A 465 4.53 -27.96 1.47
N ASP A 466 5.43 -28.45 0.63
CA ASP A 466 6.88 -28.24 0.77
C ASP A 466 7.40 -28.55 2.19
N THR A 467 7.02 -29.72 2.72
CA THR A 467 7.20 -30.09 4.14
C THR A 467 8.65 -30.28 4.55
N LYS A 468 9.58 -30.36 3.58
CA LYS A 468 11.03 -30.42 3.82
C LYS A 468 11.65 -29.05 4.12
N ASN A 469 10.97 -27.96 3.80
CA ASN A 469 11.41 -26.60 4.12
C ASN A 469 10.63 -26.06 5.32
N TRP A 470 11.08 -26.28 6.56
CA TRP A 470 10.28 -26.05 7.77
C TRP A 470 9.71 -24.63 7.89
N LEU A 471 10.53 -23.62 7.63
CA LEU A 471 10.11 -22.21 7.66
C LEU A 471 9.34 -21.86 6.38
N MET A 472 8.03 -21.69 6.50
CA MET A 472 7.16 -21.26 5.42
C MET A 472 6.72 -19.81 5.62
N GLN A 473 7.27 -18.90 4.84
CA GLN A 473 6.92 -17.47 4.86
C GLN A 473 5.86 -17.15 3.80
N PHE A 474 4.98 -16.18 4.09
CA PHE A 474 3.93 -15.72 3.17
C PHE A 474 4.23 -14.32 2.62
N ASP A 475 5.27 -14.21 1.78
CA ASP A 475 5.63 -12.97 1.06
C ASP A 475 4.74 -12.70 -0.16
N ILE A 476 4.67 -11.43 -0.58
CA ILE A 476 3.83 -10.98 -1.70
C ILE A 476 4.19 -11.64 -3.04
N HIS A 477 5.43 -12.08 -3.25
CA HIS A 477 5.89 -12.63 -4.52
C HIS A 477 5.50 -14.09 -4.74
N SER A 478 5.15 -14.82 -3.67
CA SER A 478 5.00 -16.26 -3.72
C SER A 478 3.61 -16.78 -3.37
N MET A 479 2.68 -15.90 -2.99
CA MET A 479 1.30 -16.30 -2.63
C MET A 479 0.59 -17.06 -3.75
N ALA A 480 0.79 -16.67 -5.02
CA ALA A 480 0.20 -17.38 -6.16
C ALA A 480 0.69 -18.83 -6.31
N LYS A 481 1.93 -19.11 -5.92
CA LYS A 481 2.46 -20.48 -5.88
C LYS A 481 1.91 -21.26 -4.69
N LYS A 482 1.70 -20.61 -3.54
CA LYS A 482 1.26 -21.25 -2.30
C LYS A 482 -0.24 -21.58 -2.30
N ALA A 483 -1.07 -20.67 -2.81
CA ALA A 483 -2.53 -20.76 -2.78
C ALA A 483 -3.19 -20.51 -4.15
N PRO A 484 -2.84 -21.25 -5.21
CA PRO A 484 -3.34 -20.99 -6.56
C PRO A 484 -4.87 -21.10 -6.69
N GLU A 485 -5.49 -22.10 -6.03
CA GLU A 485 -6.95 -22.28 -6.04
C GLU A 485 -7.68 -21.15 -5.32
N PHE A 486 -7.16 -20.71 -4.17
CA PHE A 486 -7.68 -19.54 -3.44
C PHE A 486 -7.64 -18.30 -4.34
N ILE A 487 -6.49 -17.99 -4.95
CA ILE A 487 -6.36 -16.81 -5.83
C ILE A 487 -7.32 -16.90 -7.01
N LYS A 488 -7.44 -18.07 -7.65
CA LYS A 488 -8.40 -18.28 -8.74
C LYS A 488 -9.82 -17.93 -8.28
N VAL A 489 -10.25 -18.44 -7.13
CA VAL A 489 -11.60 -18.16 -6.58
C VAL A 489 -11.80 -16.67 -6.33
N ILE A 490 -10.80 -15.95 -5.80
CA ILE A 490 -10.91 -14.49 -5.60
C ILE A 490 -11.10 -13.75 -6.93
N LEU A 491 -10.33 -14.11 -7.95
CA LEU A 491 -10.45 -13.49 -9.27
C LEU A 491 -11.78 -13.84 -9.96
N ASP A 492 -12.32 -15.04 -9.73
CA ASP A 492 -13.62 -15.44 -10.25
C ASP A 492 -14.79 -14.73 -9.54
N ILE A 493 -14.69 -14.50 -8.21
CA ILE A 493 -15.65 -13.68 -7.45
C ILE A 493 -15.71 -12.25 -8.03
N ASP A 494 -14.54 -11.63 -8.24
CA ASP A 494 -14.45 -10.30 -8.83
C ASP A 494 -15.05 -10.28 -10.26
N LYS A 495 -14.68 -11.23 -11.11
CA LYS A 495 -15.19 -11.35 -12.48
C LYS A 495 -16.71 -11.59 -12.51
N ALA A 496 -17.26 -12.29 -11.53
CA ALA A 496 -18.68 -12.55 -11.40
C ALA A 496 -19.50 -11.34 -10.93
N GLY A 497 -18.84 -10.24 -10.53
CA GLY A 497 -19.49 -9.01 -10.09
C GLY A 497 -19.68 -8.90 -8.58
N PHE A 498 -19.01 -9.73 -7.79
CA PHE A 498 -19.13 -9.74 -6.33
C PHE A 498 -17.86 -9.22 -5.65
N ASP A 499 -18.00 -8.87 -4.38
CA ASP A 499 -16.89 -8.52 -3.51
C ASP A 499 -16.80 -9.47 -2.30
N CYS A 500 -15.65 -9.48 -1.63
CA CYS A 500 -15.40 -10.41 -0.52
C CYS A 500 -14.38 -9.92 0.51
N ASP A 501 -14.38 -10.53 1.69
CA ASP A 501 -13.27 -10.46 2.66
C ASP A 501 -12.77 -11.87 3.01
N TYR A 502 -11.50 -11.98 3.37
CA TYR A 502 -10.87 -13.23 3.80
C TYR A 502 -11.08 -13.45 5.28
N ILE A 503 -11.22 -14.73 5.68
CA ILE A 503 -11.41 -15.09 7.08
C ILE A 503 -10.54 -16.28 7.48
N SER A 504 -9.92 -16.19 8.66
CA SER A 504 -9.17 -17.28 9.29
C SER A 504 -10.08 -18.17 10.15
N ASP A 505 -9.55 -19.32 10.56
CA ASP A 505 -10.21 -20.20 11.53
C ASP A 505 -10.61 -19.46 12.83
N LYS A 506 -9.73 -18.58 13.34
CA LYS A 506 -9.95 -17.80 14.57
C LYS A 506 -11.20 -16.94 14.48
N TYR A 507 -11.34 -16.15 13.43
CA TYR A 507 -12.47 -15.22 13.29
C TYR A 507 -13.73 -15.93 12.81
N LEU A 508 -13.61 -16.99 12.01
CA LEU A 508 -14.75 -17.76 11.53
C LEU A 508 -15.56 -18.38 12.68
N ARG A 509 -14.88 -18.90 13.71
CA ARG A 509 -15.50 -19.42 14.95
C ARG A 509 -16.37 -18.39 15.67
N THR A 510 -16.10 -17.10 15.47
CA THR A 510 -16.84 -16.02 16.13
C THR A 510 -18.04 -15.52 15.32
N CYS A 511 -18.17 -15.97 14.07
CA CYS A 511 -19.29 -15.59 13.22
C CYS A 511 -20.61 -16.15 13.77
N THR A 512 -21.67 -15.36 13.64
CA THR A 512 -23.04 -15.77 13.96
C THR A 512 -23.94 -15.61 12.74
N PHE A 513 -25.10 -16.24 12.72
CA PHE A 513 -26.10 -16.03 11.67
C PHE A 513 -27.30 -15.26 12.24
N LYS A 514 -27.52 -14.03 11.76
CA LYS A 514 -28.60 -13.14 12.23
C LYS A 514 -29.27 -12.44 11.06
N ASN A 515 -30.60 -12.41 11.08
CA ASN A 515 -31.43 -11.69 10.11
C ASN A 515 -31.04 -12.02 8.65
N GLY A 516 -30.86 -13.31 8.36
CA GLY A 516 -30.55 -13.82 7.02
C GLY A 516 -29.11 -13.62 6.54
N MET A 517 -28.20 -13.16 7.40
CA MET A 517 -26.80 -12.91 7.04
C MET A 517 -25.84 -13.44 8.10
N ILE A 518 -24.62 -13.73 7.67
CA ILE A 518 -23.50 -14.04 8.54
C ILE A 518 -22.98 -12.71 9.11
N GLU A 519 -22.68 -12.65 10.40
CA GLU A 519 -22.21 -11.46 11.11
C GLU A 519 -20.93 -11.81 11.89
N THR A 520 -19.85 -11.06 11.66
CA THR A 520 -18.61 -11.21 12.45
C THR A 520 -18.81 -10.65 13.86
N ALA A 521 -17.90 -10.97 14.79
CA ALA A 521 -17.94 -10.40 16.14
C ALA A 521 -17.93 -8.86 16.17
N ALA A 522 -17.36 -8.21 15.14
CA ALA A 522 -17.35 -6.76 15.00
C ALA A 522 -18.64 -6.17 14.37
N GLY A 523 -19.58 -7.03 13.95
CA GLY A 523 -20.85 -6.61 13.35
C GLY A 523 -20.81 -6.46 11.83
N THR A 524 -19.73 -6.82 11.15
CA THR A 524 -19.66 -6.81 9.68
C THR A 524 -20.44 -7.99 9.11
N ARG A 525 -21.29 -7.76 8.10
CA ARG A 525 -22.28 -8.74 7.66
C ARG A 525 -22.06 -9.18 6.21
N TYR A 526 -22.28 -10.47 5.95
CA TYR A 526 -22.03 -11.12 4.65
C TYR A 526 -23.18 -12.05 4.23
N LYS A 527 -23.35 -12.25 2.94
CA LYS A 527 -24.41 -13.09 2.32
C LYS A 527 -24.09 -14.58 2.38
N GLY A 528 -22.83 -14.96 2.54
CA GLY A 528 -22.41 -16.36 2.64
C GLY A 528 -20.91 -16.51 2.92
N ILE A 529 -20.50 -17.75 3.17
CA ILE A 529 -19.10 -18.18 3.24
C ILE A 529 -18.79 -18.99 1.98
N ILE A 530 -17.68 -18.67 1.33
CA ILE A 530 -17.10 -19.42 0.23
C ILE A 530 -15.92 -20.22 0.77
N ILE A 531 -15.95 -21.54 0.53
CA ILE A 531 -14.85 -22.45 0.78
C ILE A 531 -14.16 -22.74 -0.56
N PRO A 532 -12.93 -22.24 -0.79
CA PRO A 532 -12.29 -22.26 -2.12
C PRO A 532 -12.14 -23.65 -2.74
N GLY A 533 -11.86 -24.67 -1.92
CA GLY A 533 -11.66 -26.05 -2.38
C GLY A 533 -12.07 -27.07 -1.33
N ASN A 534 -11.55 -28.29 -1.43
CA ASN A 534 -11.69 -29.31 -0.38
C ASN A 534 -10.65 -29.08 0.72
N ASN A 535 -10.79 -27.95 1.42
CA ASN A 535 -9.75 -27.46 2.33
C ASN A 535 -9.73 -28.21 3.66
N ILE A 536 -8.54 -28.28 4.25
CA ILE A 536 -8.33 -28.87 5.57
C ILE A 536 -8.73 -27.85 6.63
N MET A 537 -9.61 -28.26 7.53
CA MET A 537 -10.12 -27.44 8.62
C MET A 537 -10.10 -28.23 9.93
N PRO A 538 -9.92 -27.56 11.08
CA PRO A 538 -10.20 -28.13 12.39
C PRO A 538 -11.64 -28.64 12.49
N SER A 539 -11.87 -29.69 13.27
CA SER A 539 -13.20 -30.30 13.42
C SER A 539 -14.23 -29.32 13.98
N ASP A 540 -13.82 -28.48 14.92
CA ASP A 540 -14.68 -27.46 15.53
C ASP A 540 -15.06 -26.34 14.53
N VAL A 541 -14.16 -26.01 13.58
CA VAL A 541 -14.49 -25.09 12.49
C VAL A 541 -15.51 -25.71 11.53
N ILE A 542 -15.38 -27.00 11.20
CA ILE A 542 -16.34 -27.73 10.36
C ILE A 542 -17.71 -27.81 11.05
N GLU A 543 -17.72 -28.10 12.35
CA GLU A 543 -18.92 -28.12 13.18
C GLU A 543 -19.60 -26.74 13.17
N HIS A 544 -18.85 -25.68 13.44
CA HIS A 544 -19.37 -24.31 13.41
C HIS A 544 -19.93 -23.90 12.04
N ILE A 545 -19.25 -24.23 10.95
CA ILE A 545 -19.79 -24.01 9.59
C ILE A 545 -21.10 -24.79 9.39
N SER A 546 -21.19 -26.01 9.91
CA SER A 546 -22.39 -26.85 9.82
C SER A 546 -23.54 -26.27 10.65
N GLU A 547 -23.25 -25.72 11.83
CA GLU A 547 -24.22 -25.00 12.66
C GLU A 547 -24.74 -23.76 11.93
N LEU A 548 -23.86 -22.90 11.41
CA LEU A 548 -24.25 -21.73 10.61
C LEU A 548 -25.13 -22.15 9.42
N LYS A 549 -24.76 -23.22 8.72
CA LYS A 549 -25.54 -23.77 7.61
C LYS A 549 -26.93 -24.24 8.06
N SER A 550 -27.03 -24.91 9.21
CA SER A 550 -28.31 -25.37 9.76
C SER A 550 -29.25 -24.20 10.13
N GLN A 551 -28.68 -23.05 10.48
CA GLN A 551 -29.41 -21.80 10.75
C GLN A 551 -29.84 -21.06 9.47
N GLY A 552 -29.35 -21.49 8.30
CA GLY A 552 -29.71 -20.93 7.00
C GLY A 552 -28.58 -20.20 6.28
N ALA A 553 -27.37 -20.14 6.83
CA ALA A 553 -26.23 -19.52 6.18
C ALA A 553 -25.89 -20.23 4.84
N LYS A 554 -25.55 -19.44 3.83
CA LYS A 554 -25.12 -19.96 2.53
C LYS A 554 -23.64 -20.34 2.60
N ILE A 555 -23.36 -21.64 2.47
CA ILE A 555 -21.99 -22.17 2.34
C ILE A 555 -21.79 -22.60 0.90
N ILE A 556 -20.91 -21.89 0.19
CA ILE A 556 -20.65 -22.02 -1.24
C ILE A 556 -19.29 -22.69 -1.42
N LYS A 557 -19.18 -23.64 -2.36
CA LYS A 557 -17.91 -24.30 -2.69
C LYS A 557 -17.31 -23.70 -3.96
N GLY A 558 -16.02 -23.38 -3.91
CA GLY A 558 -15.22 -22.89 -5.03
C GLY A 558 -15.83 -21.68 -5.75
N ASP A 559 -15.70 -21.68 -7.06
CA ASP A 559 -16.18 -20.65 -7.99
C ASP A 559 -17.62 -20.90 -8.46
N ASN A 560 -18.50 -21.45 -7.62
CA ASN A 560 -19.89 -21.71 -7.99
C ASN A 560 -20.71 -20.40 -8.11
N ILE A 561 -20.61 -19.77 -9.28
CA ILE A 561 -21.25 -18.48 -9.60
C ILE A 561 -22.76 -18.54 -9.42
N LYS A 562 -23.41 -19.65 -9.80
CA LYS A 562 -24.87 -19.80 -9.64
C LYS A 562 -25.30 -19.73 -8.18
N ALA A 563 -24.53 -20.35 -7.29
CA ALA A 563 -24.79 -20.29 -5.85
C ALA A 563 -24.53 -18.89 -5.28
N MET A 564 -23.51 -18.18 -5.79
CA MET A 564 -23.27 -16.77 -5.43
C MET A 564 -24.45 -15.88 -5.86
N GLU A 565 -24.95 -16.04 -7.09
CA GLU A 565 -26.10 -15.29 -7.62
C GLU A 565 -27.42 -15.60 -6.90
N GLN A 566 -27.54 -16.79 -6.29
CA GLN A 566 -28.67 -17.12 -5.43
C GLN A 566 -28.58 -16.46 -4.04
N ALA A 567 -27.37 -16.10 -3.60
CA ALA A 567 -27.11 -15.49 -2.29
C ALA A 567 -27.05 -13.96 -2.33
N ALA A 568 -26.53 -13.38 -3.43
CA ALA A 568 -26.29 -11.96 -3.59
C ALA A 568 -26.60 -11.50 -5.02
N LYS A 569 -26.89 -10.20 -5.18
CA LYS A 569 -27.02 -9.57 -6.50
C LYS A 569 -25.65 -9.10 -6.98
N PRO A 570 -25.18 -9.48 -8.18
CA PRO A 570 -23.90 -9.01 -8.67
C PRO A 570 -23.95 -7.54 -9.09
N GLU A 571 -22.85 -6.82 -8.91
CA GLU A 571 -22.66 -5.49 -9.45
C GLU A 571 -22.38 -5.57 -10.96
N LEU A 572 -23.38 -5.20 -11.76
CA LEU A 572 -23.29 -5.32 -13.22
C LEU A 572 -22.19 -4.43 -13.82
N MET A 573 -21.89 -3.29 -13.20
CA MET A 573 -20.78 -2.43 -13.63
C MET A 573 -19.43 -3.16 -13.58
N ARG A 574 -19.23 -4.03 -12.57
CA ARG A 574 -18.03 -4.88 -12.45
C ARG A 574 -18.11 -6.02 -13.46
N LYS A 575 -19.21 -6.78 -13.44
CA LYS A 575 -19.40 -8.00 -14.24
C LYS A 575 -19.38 -7.77 -15.75
N THR A 576 -20.10 -6.76 -16.24
CA THR A 576 -20.35 -6.59 -17.69
C THR A 576 -19.47 -5.54 -18.33
N LEU A 577 -19.06 -4.51 -17.57
CA LEU A 577 -18.24 -3.41 -18.07
C LEU A 577 -16.76 -3.54 -17.67
N GLY A 578 -16.43 -4.42 -16.73
CA GLY A 578 -15.06 -4.61 -16.24
C GLY A 578 -14.56 -3.50 -15.32
N LEU A 579 -15.46 -2.64 -14.80
CA LEU A 579 -15.08 -1.59 -13.86
C LEU A 579 -14.61 -2.21 -12.53
N LYS A 580 -13.62 -1.57 -11.90
CA LYS A 580 -13.24 -1.88 -10.52
C LYS A 580 -13.99 -0.95 -9.57
N MET A 581 -14.36 -1.48 -8.42
CA MET A 581 -15.13 -0.73 -7.44
C MET A 581 -15.00 -1.31 -6.04
N ILE A 582 -15.42 -0.54 -5.04
CA ILE A 582 -15.76 -1.03 -3.70
C ILE A 582 -17.06 -0.34 -3.25
N ARG A 583 -17.91 -1.08 -2.55
CA ARG A 583 -19.18 -0.60 -2.00
C ARG A 583 -19.11 -0.50 -0.48
N ARG A 584 -19.65 0.58 0.07
CA ARG A 584 -19.73 0.82 1.51
C ARG A 584 -21.14 1.27 1.90
N ALA A 585 -21.66 0.69 2.98
CA ALA A 585 -22.92 1.10 3.57
C ALA A 585 -22.70 2.30 4.50
N ASN A 586 -23.57 3.29 4.44
CA ASN A 586 -23.51 4.47 5.30
C ASN A 586 -24.91 4.79 5.83
N SER A 587 -25.03 5.88 6.59
CA SER A 587 -26.30 6.24 7.23
C SER A 587 -27.38 6.77 6.26
N ILE A 588 -27.01 7.11 5.03
CA ILE A 588 -27.90 7.64 3.98
C ILE A 588 -28.37 6.52 3.03
N GLY A 589 -27.55 5.50 2.84
CA GLY A 589 -27.74 4.40 1.90
C GLY A 589 -26.39 3.74 1.64
N HIS A 590 -25.91 3.81 0.40
CA HIS A 590 -24.59 3.30 0.03
C HIS A 590 -23.75 4.37 -0.64
N HIS A 591 -22.45 4.10 -0.72
CA HIS A 591 -21.59 4.79 -1.64
C HIS A 591 -20.56 3.85 -2.23
N TYR A 592 -20.05 4.25 -3.38
CA TYR A 592 -19.15 3.48 -4.20
C TYR A 592 -17.94 4.33 -4.55
N PHE A 593 -16.75 3.76 -4.50
CA PHE A 593 -15.64 4.23 -5.32
C PHE A 593 -15.61 3.37 -6.58
N ILE A 594 -15.58 3.99 -7.75
CA ILE A 594 -15.64 3.31 -9.05
C ILE A 594 -14.47 3.81 -9.89
N ALA A 595 -13.66 2.90 -10.43
CA ALA A 595 -12.52 3.19 -11.27
C ALA A 595 -12.60 2.45 -12.62
N ASN A 596 -12.46 3.19 -13.70
CA ASN A 596 -12.33 2.64 -15.05
C ASN A 596 -10.88 2.29 -15.36
N LEU A 597 -10.44 1.15 -14.85
CA LEU A 597 -9.12 0.56 -15.13
C LEU A 597 -9.13 -0.32 -16.40
N THR A 598 -9.96 0.04 -17.38
CA THR A 598 -10.05 -0.64 -18.69
C THR A 598 -9.53 0.26 -19.80
N SER A 599 -9.27 -0.32 -20.97
CA SER A 599 -8.89 0.41 -22.19
C SER A 599 -10.06 1.09 -22.92
N LYS A 600 -11.27 1.05 -22.37
CA LYS A 600 -12.50 1.52 -23.03
C LYS A 600 -13.08 2.72 -22.30
N ASP A 601 -13.65 3.66 -23.06
CA ASP A 601 -14.52 4.68 -22.47
C ASP A 601 -15.90 4.05 -22.29
N ILE A 602 -16.51 4.27 -21.13
CA ILE A 602 -17.78 3.66 -20.77
C ILE A 602 -18.85 4.73 -20.74
N ALA A 603 -19.85 4.59 -21.62
CA ALA A 603 -21.10 5.34 -21.60
C ALA A 603 -22.25 4.33 -21.65
N SER A 604 -22.78 3.96 -20.48
CA SER A 604 -23.76 2.86 -20.36
C SER A 604 -24.70 3.07 -19.18
N SER A 605 -25.79 2.30 -19.13
CA SER A 605 -26.68 2.21 -17.96
C SER A 605 -26.71 0.79 -17.45
N VAL A 606 -26.53 0.62 -16.14
CA VAL A 606 -26.53 -0.69 -15.49
C VAL A 606 -27.26 -0.64 -14.16
N ALA A 607 -27.99 -1.70 -13.82
CA ALA A 607 -28.60 -1.83 -12.50
C ALA A 607 -27.52 -1.91 -11.41
N LEU A 608 -27.78 -1.24 -10.29
CA LEU A 608 -27.02 -1.40 -9.05
C LEU A 608 -27.45 -2.71 -8.36
N ALA A 609 -26.54 -3.33 -7.61
CA ALA A 609 -26.93 -4.46 -6.75
C ALA A 609 -27.84 -4.04 -5.58
N VAL A 610 -27.78 -2.76 -5.20
CA VAL A 610 -28.64 -2.15 -4.18
C VAL A 610 -29.89 -1.52 -4.81
N ASN A 611 -30.90 -1.20 -4.00
CA ASN A 611 -32.23 -0.81 -4.52
C ASN A 611 -32.46 0.71 -4.58
N GLU A 612 -31.44 1.50 -4.25
CA GLU A 612 -31.48 2.96 -4.17
C GLU A 612 -31.79 3.60 -5.53
N LYS A 613 -32.69 4.60 -5.50
CA LYS A 613 -33.24 5.26 -6.70
C LYS A 613 -32.74 6.68 -6.92
N HIS A 614 -32.04 7.25 -5.95
CA HIS A 614 -31.49 8.60 -6.00
C HIS A 614 -30.00 8.56 -5.73
N GLY A 615 -29.26 9.49 -6.33
CA GLY A 615 -27.83 9.58 -6.07
C GLY A 615 -27.20 10.88 -6.53
N ILE A 616 -25.95 11.07 -6.10
CA ILE A 616 -25.07 12.13 -6.58
C ILE A 616 -23.71 11.53 -6.94
N TRP A 617 -23.11 12.07 -7.99
CA TRP A 617 -21.73 11.85 -8.36
C TRP A 617 -20.83 12.86 -7.63
N TYR A 618 -19.73 12.39 -7.08
CA TYR A 618 -18.63 13.21 -6.58
C TYR A 618 -17.38 12.91 -7.40
N ASN A 619 -16.78 13.96 -7.96
CA ASN A 619 -15.52 13.85 -8.70
C ASN A 619 -14.34 14.17 -7.77
N PRO A 620 -13.57 13.17 -7.29
CA PRO A 620 -12.46 13.40 -6.38
C PRO A 620 -11.29 14.20 -7.01
N MET A 621 -11.23 14.33 -8.33
CA MET A 621 -10.23 15.17 -9.00
C MET A 621 -10.54 16.67 -8.85
N THR A 622 -11.81 17.04 -8.94
CA THR A 622 -12.24 18.47 -8.95
C THR A 622 -12.86 18.91 -7.62
N GLY A 623 -13.43 17.98 -6.86
CA GLY A 623 -14.23 18.26 -5.68
C GLY A 623 -15.70 18.64 -5.99
N GLU A 624 -16.14 18.45 -7.23
CA GLU A 624 -17.48 18.84 -7.67
C GLU A 624 -18.51 17.72 -7.44
N TYR A 625 -19.76 18.13 -7.20
CA TYR A 625 -20.91 17.25 -7.02
C TYR A 625 -21.93 17.47 -8.14
N HIS A 626 -22.43 16.38 -8.71
CA HIS A 626 -23.43 16.38 -9.78
C HIS A 626 -24.57 15.43 -9.45
N GLU A 627 -25.77 15.74 -9.93
CA GLU A 627 -26.90 14.82 -9.83
C GLU A 627 -26.63 13.52 -10.61
N ALA A 628 -26.86 12.36 -9.99
CA ALA A 628 -26.78 11.08 -10.67
C ALA A 628 -28.14 10.70 -11.27
N THR A 629 -28.14 10.18 -12.51
CA THR A 629 -29.36 9.69 -13.14
C THR A 629 -29.49 8.18 -12.93
N ILE A 630 -30.42 7.77 -12.07
CA ILE A 630 -30.79 6.36 -11.85
C ILE A 630 -32.21 6.17 -12.40
N GLY A 631 -32.33 5.52 -13.56
CA GLY A 631 -33.62 5.24 -14.21
C GLY A 631 -33.97 3.75 -14.19
N ASP A 632 -34.95 3.35 -14.99
CA ASP A 632 -35.42 1.95 -15.08
C ASP A 632 -34.31 0.97 -15.51
N LYS A 633 -33.34 1.44 -16.29
CA LYS A 633 -32.16 0.69 -16.74
C LYS A 633 -30.97 0.78 -15.77
N GLY A 634 -31.15 1.44 -14.62
CA GLY A 634 -30.15 1.63 -13.58
C GLY A 634 -29.37 2.94 -13.68
N ILE A 635 -28.18 2.97 -13.09
CA ILE A 635 -27.31 4.16 -13.01
C ILE A 635 -26.69 4.46 -14.39
N GLN A 636 -26.79 5.71 -14.84
CA GLN A 636 -26.06 6.19 -16.00
C GLN A 636 -24.59 6.43 -15.64
N LEU A 637 -23.69 5.68 -16.27
CA LEU A 637 -22.25 5.78 -16.14
C LEU A 637 -21.67 6.49 -17.35
N ASN A 638 -20.83 7.49 -17.11
CA ASN A 638 -19.93 8.05 -18.12
C ASN A 638 -18.52 8.19 -17.51
N LEU A 639 -17.64 7.24 -17.80
CA LEU A 639 -16.28 7.19 -17.29
C LEU A 639 -15.32 6.90 -18.45
N LYS A 640 -14.44 7.83 -18.76
CA LYS A 640 -13.35 7.60 -19.70
C LYS A 640 -12.33 6.64 -19.11
N SER A 641 -11.56 5.99 -19.97
CA SER A 641 -10.45 5.11 -19.57
C SER A 641 -9.48 5.88 -18.65
N GLY A 642 -9.23 5.37 -17.44
CA GLY A 642 -8.39 5.99 -16.41
C GLY A 642 -9.12 6.87 -15.39
N GLU A 643 -10.40 7.18 -15.61
CA GLU A 643 -11.20 7.97 -14.66
C GLU A 643 -11.71 7.16 -13.47
N SER A 644 -11.92 7.86 -12.37
CA SER A 644 -12.60 7.36 -11.18
C SER A 644 -13.61 8.38 -10.66
N ARG A 645 -14.68 7.90 -10.01
CA ARG A 645 -15.74 8.72 -9.40
C ARG A 645 -16.26 8.05 -8.13
N ILE A 646 -16.86 8.85 -7.26
CA ILE A 646 -17.62 8.37 -6.11
C ILE A 646 -19.11 8.52 -6.41
N LEU A 647 -19.88 7.45 -6.29
CA LEU A 647 -21.35 7.47 -6.36
C LEU A 647 -21.90 7.38 -4.95
N ILE A 648 -22.76 8.30 -4.54
CA ILE A 648 -23.49 8.20 -3.27
C ILE A 648 -24.96 7.98 -3.61
N THR A 649 -25.58 6.96 -3.01
CA THR A 649 -26.96 6.56 -3.33
C THR A 649 -27.86 6.52 -2.09
N SER A 650 -29.15 6.81 -2.30
CA SER A 650 -30.18 6.72 -1.27
C SER A 650 -31.54 6.38 -1.86
N ASN A 651 -32.46 5.94 -0.99
CA ASN A 651 -33.90 5.93 -1.29
C ASN A 651 -34.58 7.27 -1.01
N LYS A 652 -33.90 8.20 -0.33
CA LYS A 652 -34.40 9.57 -0.13
C LYS A 652 -34.02 10.45 -1.33
N PRO A 653 -34.93 11.30 -1.83
CA PRO A 653 -34.60 12.34 -2.81
C PRO A 653 -33.43 13.24 -2.35
N VAL A 654 -32.58 13.67 -3.29
CA VAL A 654 -31.34 14.44 -2.98
C VAL A 654 -31.64 15.78 -2.28
N ASN A 655 -32.78 16.42 -2.59
CA ASN A 655 -33.21 17.66 -1.94
C ASN A 655 -33.55 17.49 -0.44
N GLU A 656 -33.75 16.26 0.03
CA GLU A 656 -33.94 15.93 1.45
C GLU A 656 -32.62 15.65 2.18
N TRP A 657 -31.50 15.56 1.45
CA TRP A 657 -30.20 15.27 2.04
C TRP A 657 -29.62 16.52 2.69
N LYS A 658 -29.09 16.37 3.91
CA LYS A 658 -28.35 17.45 4.56
C LYS A 658 -26.90 17.39 4.10
N LEU A 659 -26.56 18.13 3.05
CA LEU A 659 -25.24 18.03 2.40
C LEU A 659 -24.15 18.91 3.04
N GLY A 660 -24.54 19.83 3.92
CA GLY A 660 -23.65 20.80 4.55
C GLY A 660 -23.54 22.10 3.75
N PRO A 661 -23.20 23.23 4.39
CA PRO A 661 -23.34 24.56 3.81
C PRO A 661 -22.42 24.84 2.61
N LYS A 662 -21.37 24.05 2.44
CA LYS A 662 -20.38 24.21 1.36
C LYS A 662 -20.62 23.29 0.17
N VAL A 663 -21.51 22.31 0.29
CA VAL A 663 -21.79 21.36 -0.80
C VAL A 663 -22.86 21.95 -1.70
N LYS A 664 -22.54 22.05 -2.98
CA LYS A 664 -23.48 22.45 -4.03
C LYS A 664 -23.53 21.34 -5.07
N VAL A 665 -24.71 20.74 -5.20
CA VAL A 665 -24.96 19.73 -6.24
C VAL A 665 -25.35 20.47 -7.50
N GLY A 666 -24.50 20.41 -8.52
CA GLY A 666 -24.84 20.86 -9.86
C GLY A 666 -25.85 19.92 -10.51
N GLY A 667 -26.38 20.31 -11.66
CA GLY A 667 -27.09 19.38 -12.54
C GLY A 667 -26.16 18.28 -13.05
N LYS A 668 -26.59 17.58 -14.10
CA LYS A 668 -25.78 16.53 -14.75
C LYS A 668 -24.38 17.05 -15.10
N GLU A 669 -23.37 16.22 -14.89
CA GLU A 669 -21.99 16.54 -15.29
C GLU A 669 -21.97 16.79 -16.80
N ALA A 670 -21.45 17.96 -17.20
CA ALA A 670 -21.39 18.34 -18.61
C ALA A 670 -20.30 17.53 -19.30
N ILE A 671 -20.64 16.88 -20.41
CA ILE A 671 -19.78 15.91 -21.10
C ILE A 671 -19.66 16.26 -22.58
N ALA A 672 -18.56 15.83 -23.20
CA ALA A 672 -18.42 15.94 -24.66
C ALA A 672 -19.33 14.90 -25.34
N ALA A 673 -20.15 15.35 -26.27
CA ALA A 673 -20.93 14.49 -27.17
C ALA A 673 -20.10 14.10 -28.39
N ALA A 674 -20.52 13.04 -29.11
CA ALA A 674 -19.81 12.57 -30.30
C ALA A 674 -19.74 13.62 -31.42
N ASP A 675 -20.72 14.53 -31.48
CA ASP A 675 -20.86 15.63 -32.43
C ASP A 675 -20.43 16.99 -31.86
N SER A 676 -19.76 17.01 -30.69
CA SER A 676 -19.31 18.25 -30.04
C SER A 676 -18.41 19.07 -30.96
N LYS A 677 -18.68 20.38 -31.05
CA LYS A 677 -17.80 21.31 -31.76
C LYS A 677 -16.41 21.27 -31.13
N THR A 678 -15.40 21.20 -31.98
CA THR A 678 -13.99 21.23 -31.56
C THR A 678 -13.28 22.42 -32.21
N ILE A 679 -12.45 23.10 -31.44
CA ILE A 679 -11.50 24.12 -31.93
C ILE A 679 -10.11 23.54 -31.71
N ASP A 680 -9.42 23.24 -32.81
CA ASP A 680 -8.07 22.70 -32.77
C ASP A 680 -7.04 23.83 -32.64
N LEU A 681 -6.22 23.76 -31.60
CA LEU A 681 -5.16 24.72 -31.27
C LEU A 681 -3.77 24.13 -31.49
N THR A 682 -3.70 22.89 -31.98
CA THR A 682 -2.45 22.11 -32.10
C THR A 682 -1.41 22.84 -32.95
N GLU A 683 -1.85 23.43 -34.07
CA GLU A 683 -1.00 24.11 -35.06
C GLU A 683 -0.91 25.63 -34.85
N ASN A 684 -1.45 26.16 -33.74
CA ASN A 684 -1.34 27.59 -33.44
C ASN A 684 0.13 28.03 -33.35
N ALA A 685 0.36 29.34 -33.50
CA ALA A 685 1.61 29.94 -33.07
C ALA A 685 1.70 29.90 -31.54
N TRP A 686 2.73 29.24 -31.02
CA TRP A 686 2.99 29.10 -29.59
C TRP A 686 4.31 29.76 -29.22
N LYS A 687 4.31 30.54 -28.14
CA LYS A 687 5.54 30.99 -27.49
C LYS A 687 5.85 30.03 -26.35
N LEU A 688 7.04 29.44 -26.34
CA LEU A 688 7.52 28.55 -25.28
C LEU A 688 8.74 29.17 -24.59
N SER A 689 8.69 29.25 -23.27
CA SER A 689 9.81 29.65 -22.40
C SER A 689 9.93 28.68 -21.22
N PHE A 690 11.05 28.70 -20.51
CA PHE A 690 11.28 27.78 -19.39
C PHE A 690 11.49 28.53 -18.07
N ILE A 691 10.89 27.99 -17.02
CA ILE A 691 11.01 28.47 -15.64
C ILE A 691 11.35 27.33 -14.70
N GLU A 692 12.00 27.67 -13.59
CA GLU A 692 12.36 26.72 -12.53
C GLU A 692 13.09 25.49 -13.13
N ASP A 693 13.98 25.77 -14.06
CA ASP A 693 14.60 24.82 -14.98
C ASP A 693 16.08 24.62 -14.68
N ALA A 694 16.55 23.38 -14.85
CA ALA A 694 17.94 22.99 -14.65
C ALA A 694 18.37 21.98 -15.74
N PRO A 695 19.40 22.28 -16.57
CA PRO A 695 20.11 23.56 -16.63
C PRO A 695 19.18 24.70 -17.10
N LYS A 696 19.62 25.95 -16.90
CA LYS A 696 18.88 27.12 -17.36
C LYS A 696 18.83 27.14 -18.90
N VAL A 697 17.62 27.18 -19.45
CA VAL A 697 17.29 27.40 -20.87
C VAL A 697 16.91 28.88 -21.01
N ASP A 698 17.80 29.66 -21.63
CA ASP A 698 17.66 31.12 -21.78
C ASP A 698 16.84 31.47 -23.03
N GLU A 699 16.71 30.52 -23.95
CA GLU A 699 16.02 30.67 -25.21
C GLU A 699 14.49 30.71 -25.02
N THR A 700 13.84 31.60 -25.78
CA THR A 700 12.39 31.58 -26.00
C THR A 700 12.12 31.08 -27.40
N PHE A 701 11.27 30.07 -27.54
CA PHE A 701 10.97 29.43 -28.81
C PHE A 701 9.62 29.93 -29.34
N ASN A 702 9.61 30.39 -30.59
CA ASN A 702 8.37 30.65 -31.33
C ASN A 702 8.08 29.43 -32.20
N LEU A 703 7.11 28.63 -31.78
CA LEU A 703 6.77 27.35 -32.39
C LEU A 703 5.58 27.51 -33.33
N LYS A 704 5.66 26.88 -34.49
CA LYS A 704 4.50 26.54 -35.31
C LYS A 704 4.02 25.16 -34.86
N GLY A 705 2.97 25.16 -34.05
CA GLY A 705 2.42 23.99 -33.38
C GLY A 705 3.20 23.50 -32.16
N VAL A 706 2.57 22.63 -31.36
CA VAL A 706 3.20 22.03 -30.17
C VAL A 706 4.22 20.97 -30.55
N LYS A 707 5.33 20.90 -29.80
CA LYS A 707 6.47 20.00 -30.03
C LYS A 707 7.09 19.55 -28.71
N SER A 708 7.68 18.35 -28.73
CA SER A 708 8.47 17.82 -27.62
C SER A 708 9.80 18.57 -27.46
N TRP A 709 10.28 18.71 -26.22
CA TRP A 709 11.41 19.59 -25.89
C TRP A 709 12.78 19.10 -26.36
N GLU A 710 12.96 17.78 -26.47
CA GLU A 710 14.26 17.17 -26.75
C GLU A 710 14.84 17.47 -28.13
N GLY A 711 14.00 17.95 -29.05
CA GLY A 711 14.40 18.39 -30.37
C GLY A 711 14.61 19.91 -30.51
N LEU A 712 14.41 20.70 -29.45
CA LEU A 712 14.43 22.17 -29.55
C LEU A 712 15.83 22.77 -29.44
N SER A 713 16.65 22.27 -28.52
CA SER A 713 18.05 22.67 -28.31
C SER A 713 18.77 21.66 -27.41
N ASP A 714 20.10 21.73 -27.34
CA ASP A 714 20.90 20.87 -26.45
C ASP A 714 20.53 21.05 -24.97
N LYS A 715 20.23 22.28 -24.54
CA LYS A 715 19.79 22.56 -23.15
C LYS A 715 18.38 22.05 -22.90
N ALA A 716 17.44 22.29 -23.84
CA ALA A 716 16.05 21.83 -23.72
C ALA A 716 15.96 20.29 -23.62
N LYS A 717 16.88 19.59 -24.29
CA LYS A 717 16.97 18.12 -24.30
C LYS A 717 17.33 17.47 -22.97
N VAL A 718 18.09 18.16 -22.13
CA VAL A 718 18.62 17.57 -20.88
C VAL A 718 18.05 18.23 -19.62
N MET A 719 17.07 19.12 -19.77
CA MET A 719 16.52 19.86 -18.64
C MET A 719 15.44 19.11 -17.86
N MET A 720 15.34 19.45 -16.59
CA MET A 720 14.15 19.24 -15.74
C MET A 720 13.57 20.59 -15.33
N GLY A 721 12.25 20.72 -15.26
CA GLY A 721 11.62 22.01 -14.97
C GLY A 721 10.23 22.19 -15.58
N THR A 722 9.84 23.44 -15.79
CA THR A 722 8.51 23.80 -16.30
C THR A 722 8.59 24.65 -17.57
N GLY A 723 8.02 24.15 -18.66
CA GLY A 723 7.82 24.90 -19.90
C GLY A 723 6.50 25.68 -19.87
N VAL A 724 6.55 26.97 -20.19
CA VAL A 724 5.41 27.88 -20.25
C VAL A 724 5.05 28.14 -21.72
N TYR A 725 3.96 27.53 -22.16
CA TYR A 725 3.36 27.72 -23.48
C TYR A 725 2.34 28.86 -23.45
N GLU A 726 2.41 29.79 -24.40
CA GLU A 726 1.45 30.87 -24.55
C GLU A 726 0.93 30.93 -25.99
N THR A 727 -0.40 31.03 -26.15
CA THR A 727 -1.05 31.31 -27.43
C THR A 727 -2.32 32.14 -27.21
N THR A 728 -2.98 32.51 -28.31
CA THR A 728 -4.26 33.23 -28.26
C THR A 728 -5.27 32.59 -29.17
N ILE A 729 -6.54 32.67 -28.78
CA ILE A 729 -7.67 32.17 -29.56
C ILE A 729 -8.72 33.26 -29.68
N LYS A 730 -9.43 33.34 -30.81
CA LYS A 730 -10.52 34.30 -31.02
C LYS A 730 -11.84 33.57 -31.07
N LEU A 731 -12.73 33.85 -30.12
CA LEU A 731 -14.06 33.24 -30.05
C LEU A 731 -15.15 34.17 -30.58
N SER A 732 -16.12 33.57 -31.28
CA SER A 732 -17.36 34.25 -31.67
C SER A 732 -18.22 34.56 -30.43
N LYS A 733 -19.25 35.40 -30.59
CA LYS A 733 -20.21 35.67 -29.49
C LYS A 733 -20.95 34.40 -29.07
N ASP A 734 -21.22 33.50 -30.01
CA ASP A 734 -21.96 32.27 -29.73
C ASP A 734 -21.05 31.20 -29.12
N ASP A 735 -19.81 31.07 -29.59
CA ASP A 735 -18.85 30.15 -28.97
C ASP A 735 -18.51 30.54 -27.54
N ALA A 736 -18.43 31.83 -27.23
CA ALA A 736 -18.19 32.31 -25.87
C ALA A 736 -19.34 32.03 -24.88
N LYS A 737 -20.53 31.67 -25.35
CA LYS A 737 -21.67 31.27 -24.50
C LYS A 737 -21.69 29.78 -24.19
N LYS A 738 -20.94 28.97 -24.96
CA LYS A 738 -20.89 27.51 -24.80
C LYS A 738 -19.98 27.13 -23.64
N GLN A 739 -20.19 25.92 -23.11
CA GLN A 739 -19.26 25.32 -22.17
C GLN A 739 -18.19 24.54 -22.94
N TRP A 740 -16.94 24.66 -22.51
CA TRP A 740 -15.79 24.06 -23.15
C TRP A 740 -14.95 23.31 -22.14
N ALA A 741 -14.39 22.18 -22.55
CA ALA A 741 -13.25 21.55 -21.90
C ALA A 741 -12.01 21.71 -22.80
N ILE A 742 -10.84 21.84 -22.19
CA ILE A 742 -9.56 21.76 -22.88
C ILE A 742 -9.02 20.34 -22.78
N ASP A 743 -8.75 19.71 -23.92
CA ASP A 743 -8.09 18.41 -24.05
C ASP A 743 -6.65 18.64 -24.51
N LEU A 744 -5.70 18.22 -23.69
CA LEU A 744 -4.26 18.41 -23.92
C LEU A 744 -3.58 17.20 -24.58
N GLY A 745 -4.33 16.12 -24.88
CA GLY A 745 -3.77 14.90 -25.43
C GLY A 745 -2.66 14.32 -24.55
N ASP A 746 -1.48 14.12 -25.15
CA ASP A 746 -0.25 13.64 -24.50
C ASP A 746 0.55 14.78 -23.84
N VAL A 747 0.50 14.82 -22.51
CA VAL A 747 1.25 15.73 -21.64
C VAL A 747 2.38 14.97 -20.94
N ARG A 748 3.60 15.52 -20.99
CA ARG A 748 4.79 14.97 -20.32
C ARG A 748 5.38 15.98 -19.32
N GLU A 749 4.94 15.97 -18.06
CA GLU A 749 4.07 14.97 -17.39
C GLU A 749 2.84 15.53 -16.66
N SER A 750 2.79 16.83 -16.36
CA SER A 750 1.58 17.49 -15.85
C SER A 750 1.46 18.91 -16.37
N ALA A 751 0.24 19.45 -16.44
CA ALA A 751 -0.03 20.74 -17.07
C ALA A 751 -0.99 21.62 -16.26
N ARG A 752 -0.49 22.74 -15.73
CA ARG A 752 -1.29 23.80 -15.11
C ARG A 752 -1.80 24.76 -16.17
N VAL A 753 -3.12 24.85 -16.35
CA VAL A 753 -3.76 25.65 -17.40
C VAL A 753 -4.32 26.95 -16.85
N TYR A 754 -4.08 28.04 -17.59
CA TYR A 754 -4.62 29.36 -17.32
C TYR A 754 -5.25 29.94 -18.59
N ILE A 755 -6.46 30.47 -18.47
CA ILE A 755 -7.16 31.16 -19.55
C ILE A 755 -7.49 32.56 -19.06
N ASN A 756 -7.08 33.60 -19.80
CA ASN A 756 -7.27 35.00 -19.42
C ASN A 756 -6.77 35.28 -17.99
N ASN A 757 -5.60 34.74 -17.64
CA ASN A 757 -4.99 34.76 -16.30
C ASN A 757 -5.76 34.04 -15.17
N LYS A 758 -6.95 33.49 -15.44
CA LYS A 758 -7.68 32.64 -14.50
C LYS A 758 -7.09 31.24 -14.51
N TYR A 759 -6.76 30.70 -13.34
CA TYR A 759 -6.34 29.30 -13.19
C TYR A 759 -7.54 28.37 -13.43
N VAL A 760 -7.39 27.43 -14.36
CA VAL A 760 -8.44 26.47 -14.74
C VAL A 760 -8.28 25.16 -13.97
N GLY A 761 -7.04 24.70 -13.78
CA GLY A 761 -6.74 23.46 -13.08
C GLY A 761 -5.38 22.88 -13.49
N CYS A 762 -5.04 21.73 -12.92
CA CYS A 762 -3.86 20.95 -13.27
C CYS A 762 -4.27 19.60 -13.88
N ALA A 763 -3.91 19.36 -15.13
CA ALA A 763 -4.06 18.06 -15.76
C ALA A 763 -2.83 17.22 -15.43
N TRP A 764 -2.95 16.32 -14.45
CA TRP A 764 -1.84 15.50 -13.95
C TRP A 764 -2.05 13.98 -14.14
N ALA A 765 -3.25 13.57 -14.56
CA ALA A 765 -3.59 12.19 -14.88
C ALA A 765 -4.36 12.11 -16.19
N VAL A 766 -4.34 10.93 -16.81
CA VAL A 766 -5.11 10.66 -18.02
C VAL A 766 -6.60 10.43 -17.68
N PRO A 767 -7.52 10.87 -18.55
CA PRO A 767 -7.29 11.75 -19.69
C PRO A 767 -6.97 13.19 -19.23
N TYR A 768 -6.03 13.87 -19.91
CA TYR A 768 -5.59 15.24 -19.56
C TYR A 768 -6.59 16.31 -20.03
N ILE A 769 -7.80 16.27 -19.45
CA ILE A 769 -8.93 17.13 -19.80
C ILE A 769 -9.32 17.99 -18.60
N LEU A 770 -9.54 19.29 -18.82
CA LEU A 770 -10.00 20.24 -17.80
C LEU A 770 -11.21 21.04 -18.28
N ASN A 771 -12.20 21.23 -17.40
CA ASN A 771 -13.35 22.08 -17.70
C ASN A 771 -12.94 23.57 -17.67
N CYS A 772 -13.24 24.32 -18.73
CA CYS A 772 -12.92 25.76 -18.86
C CYS A 772 -14.07 26.68 -18.40
N LYS A 773 -14.90 26.22 -17.46
CA LYS A 773 -16.06 26.94 -16.95
C LYS A 773 -15.72 28.40 -16.56
N ASP A 774 -16.51 29.32 -17.10
CA ASP A 774 -16.41 30.76 -16.87
C ASP A 774 -15.00 31.34 -17.09
N ALA A 775 -14.21 30.75 -18.00
CA ALA A 775 -12.84 31.19 -18.29
C ALA A 775 -12.68 31.88 -19.65
N LEU A 776 -13.59 31.58 -20.59
CA LEU A 776 -13.55 32.07 -21.98
C LEU A 776 -14.51 33.25 -22.19
N ASN A 777 -14.09 34.20 -23.01
CA ASN A 777 -14.80 35.43 -23.34
C ASN A 777 -14.98 35.57 -24.86
N LYS A 778 -15.93 36.42 -25.29
CA LYS A 778 -16.04 36.83 -26.70
C LYS A 778 -14.76 37.55 -27.12
N GLY A 779 -14.28 37.27 -28.34
CA GLY A 779 -13.09 37.92 -28.89
C GLY A 779 -11.81 37.20 -28.49
N LYS A 780 -10.72 37.95 -28.27
CA LYS A 780 -9.40 37.40 -28.00
C LYS A 780 -9.33 36.84 -26.58
N ASN A 781 -8.87 35.60 -26.46
CA ASN A 781 -8.55 34.94 -25.20
C ASN A 781 -7.08 34.55 -25.21
N THR A 782 -6.40 34.68 -24.07
CA THR A 782 -5.01 34.22 -23.90
C THR A 782 -5.03 32.88 -23.18
N LEU A 783 -4.31 31.90 -23.74
CA LEU A 783 -4.11 30.59 -23.14
C LEU A 783 -2.65 30.47 -22.72
N ARG A 784 -2.42 30.10 -21.46
CA ARG A 784 -1.10 29.83 -20.91
C ARG A 784 -1.09 28.47 -20.23
N ILE A 785 -0.24 27.56 -20.69
CA ILE A 785 -0.12 26.19 -20.19
C ILE A 785 1.30 26.01 -19.63
N LYS A 786 1.40 25.72 -18.33
CA LYS A 786 2.67 25.41 -17.68
C LYS A 786 2.81 23.90 -17.56
N VAL A 787 3.68 23.30 -18.36
CA VAL A 787 3.95 21.85 -18.35
C VAL A 787 5.20 21.55 -17.54
N THR A 788 5.13 20.65 -16.57
CA THR A 788 6.27 20.22 -15.75
C THR A 788 6.70 18.80 -16.16
N ASN A 789 7.98 18.59 -16.49
CA ASN A 789 8.52 17.27 -16.81
C ASN A 789 9.19 16.59 -15.60
N LEU A 790 9.74 15.39 -15.81
CA LEU A 790 10.49 14.63 -14.81
C LEU A 790 12.00 14.86 -14.88
N PRO A 791 12.74 14.57 -13.79
CA PRO A 791 14.18 14.75 -13.72
C PRO A 791 15.00 13.74 -14.54
N ALA A 792 14.37 12.73 -15.17
CA ALA A 792 15.05 11.66 -15.89
C ALA A 792 16.12 12.15 -16.89
N ASN A 793 15.80 13.17 -17.70
CA ASN A 793 16.73 13.72 -18.70
C ASN A 793 17.94 14.39 -18.05
N ARG A 794 17.71 15.11 -16.94
CA ARG A 794 18.77 15.80 -16.21
C ARG A 794 19.67 14.83 -15.44
N ILE A 795 19.10 13.81 -14.83
CA ILE A 795 19.86 12.75 -14.14
C ILE A 795 20.74 11.98 -15.11
N ALA A 796 20.20 11.58 -16.27
CA ALA A 796 20.98 10.89 -17.29
C ALA A 796 22.17 11.73 -17.75
N GLU A 797 21.98 13.04 -17.89
CA GLU A 797 23.07 13.96 -18.25
C GLU A 797 24.13 14.11 -17.15
N LEU A 798 23.74 14.17 -15.87
CA LEU A 798 24.71 14.15 -14.78
C LEU A 798 25.60 12.90 -14.82
N ASP A 799 25.01 11.74 -15.12
CA ASP A 799 25.76 10.49 -15.24
C ASP A 799 26.71 10.50 -16.45
N ARG A 800 26.28 11.01 -17.61
CA ARG A 800 27.17 11.17 -18.78
C ARG A 800 28.33 12.12 -18.50
N GLN A 801 28.13 13.13 -17.66
CA GLN A 801 29.16 14.08 -17.23
C GLN A 801 30.05 13.53 -16.09
N GLY A 802 29.77 12.33 -15.58
CA GLY A 802 30.52 11.73 -14.48
C GLY A 802 30.30 12.41 -13.11
N VAL A 803 29.20 13.16 -12.94
CA VAL A 803 28.89 13.85 -11.69
C VAL A 803 28.53 12.83 -10.61
N LYS A 804 29.29 12.84 -9.51
CA LYS A 804 29.11 11.92 -8.39
C LYS A 804 27.97 12.35 -7.46
N TRP A 805 26.73 12.13 -7.88
CA TRP A 805 25.55 12.43 -7.05
C TRP A 805 25.07 11.26 -6.19
N ARG A 806 25.43 10.02 -6.55
CA ARG A 806 25.15 8.81 -5.76
C ARG A 806 26.06 8.76 -4.53
N LYS A 807 25.56 9.18 -3.36
CA LYS A 807 26.36 9.31 -2.12
C LYS A 807 25.84 8.60 -0.87
N MET A 808 24.91 7.67 -0.99
CA MET A 808 24.45 6.81 0.12
C MET A 808 25.49 5.71 0.45
N LYS A 809 25.70 5.39 1.74
CA LYS A 809 26.76 4.46 2.17
C LYS A 809 26.53 2.99 1.76
N GLU A 810 25.33 2.46 1.98
CA GLU A 810 25.07 1.03 1.77
C GLU A 810 24.48 0.74 0.39
N ILE A 811 23.18 0.95 0.23
CA ILE A 811 22.49 0.78 -1.04
C ILE A 811 22.02 2.14 -1.54
N ASN A 812 22.71 2.58 -2.57
CA ASN A 812 22.36 3.77 -3.31
C ASN A 812 21.18 3.49 -4.25
N VAL A 813 20.92 4.37 -5.21
CA VAL A 813 19.94 4.09 -6.27
C VAL A 813 20.33 2.83 -7.08
N VAL A 814 19.40 1.89 -7.24
CA VAL A 814 19.51 0.68 -8.08
C VAL A 814 18.38 0.66 -9.11
N ASP A 815 18.53 -0.14 -10.16
CA ASP A 815 17.49 -0.30 -11.18
C ASP A 815 16.29 -1.12 -10.65
N ILE A 816 15.23 -1.19 -11.45
CA ILE A 816 14.04 -1.98 -11.12
C ILE A 816 14.31 -3.48 -10.89
N ASN A 817 15.46 -4.01 -11.30
CA ASN A 817 15.86 -5.41 -11.10
C ASN A 817 16.81 -5.57 -9.90
N TYR A 818 16.91 -4.54 -9.05
CA TYR A 818 17.76 -4.52 -7.87
C TYR A 818 19.26 -4.59 -8.21
N LYS A 819 19.66 -4.13 -9.39
CA LYS A 819 21.06 -4.10 -9.83
C LYS A 819 21.64 -2.69 -9.73
N LYS A 820 22.87 -2.60 -9.23
CA LYS A 820 23.64 -1.35 -9.27
C LYS A 820 23.79 -0.91 -10.71
N THR A 821 23.45 0.35 -11.00
CA THR A 821 23.47 0.88 -12.37
C THR A 821 23.77 2.38 -12.41
N THR A 822 24.12 2.87 -13.60
CA THR A 822 24.07 4.29 -13.97
C THR A 822 22.94 4.53 -14.97
N TYR A 823 22.59 5.80 -15.18
CA TYR A 823 21.53 6.23 -16.09
C TYR A 823 22.09 6.96 -17.33
N GLU A 824 23.41 6.95 -17.55
CA GLU A 824 24.08 7.58 -18.69
C GLU A 824 23.53 7.12 -20.05
N ASN A 825 23.12 5.85 -20.13
CA ASN A 825 22.60 5.18 -21.32
C ASN A 825 21.10 5.43 -21.56
N TRP A 826 20.42 6.19 -20.69
CA TRP A 826 19.04 6.56 -20.95
C TRP A 826 18.95 7.52 -22.13
N THR A 827 18.19 7.15 -23.15
CA THR A 827 17.76 8.08 -24.18
C THR A 827 16.87 9.17 -23.55
N PRO A 828 17.00 10.44 -23.97
CA PRO A 828 16.09 11.49 -23.51
C PRO A 828 14.63 11.10 -23.69
N VAL A 829 13.84 11.29 -22.65
CA VAL A 829 12.40 11.05 -22.67
C VAL A 829 11.66 12.28 -23.20
N PRO A 830 10.57 12.08 -23.97
CA PRO A 830 9.71 13.17 -24.40
C PRO A 830 9.25 14.04 -23.24
N SER A 831 9.17 15.36 -23.45
CA SER A 831 8.77 16.35 -22.45
C SER A 831 7.95 17.46 -23.09
N GLY A 832 6.93 17.98 -22.40
CA GLY A 832 6.07 19.05 -22.91
C GLY A 832 4.70 18.58 -23.43
N LEU A 833 4.13 19.37 -24.35
CA LEU A 833 2.90 19.05 -25.08
C LEU A 833 3.26 18.32 -26.39
N ASN A 834 2.91 17.05 -26.50
CA ASN A 834 3.47 16.15 -27.52
C ASN A 834 2.47 15.67 -28.59
N SER A 835 1.21 16.11 -28.50
CA SER A 835 0.21 15.74 -29.49
C SER A 835 -0.75 16.88 -29.77
N THR A 836 -2.02 16.78 -29.38
CA THR A 836 -3.06 17.73 -29.74
C THR A 836 -3.47 18.61 -28.57
N VAL A 837 -3.82 19.87 -28.86
CA VAL A 837 -4.45 20.77 -27.90
C VAL A 837 -5.77 21.24 -28.50
N LYS A 838 -6.89 20.90 -27.86
CA LYS A 838 -8.23 21.14 -28.40
C LYS A 838 -9.13 21.75 -27.35
N LEU A 839 -10.00 22.68 -27.76
CA LEU A 839 -11.21 22.99 -27.00
C LEU A 839 -12.35 22.15 -27.56
N VAL A 840 -13.03 21.41 -26.69
CA VAL A 840 -14.15 20.55 -27.02
C VAL A 840 -15.40 21.06 -26.30
N GLU A 841 -16.47 21.29 -27.04
CA GLU A 841 -17.76 21.70 -26.47
C GLU A 841 -18.29 20.59 -25.54
N ILE A 842 -18.74 20.95 -24.34
CA ILE A 842 -19.40 20.06 -23.39
C ILE A 842 -20.83 20.54 -23.14
N LYS A 843 -21.75 19.61 -22.91
CA LYS A 843 -23.19 19.89 -22.75
C LYS A 843 -23.77 19.18 -21.54
#